data_AF-A0A3M1V4D2-F1
#
_entry.id   AF-A0A3M1V4D2-F1
#
_cell.length_a   1.000
_cell.length_b   1.000
_cell.length_c   1.000
_cell.angle_alpha   90.00
_cell.angle_beta   90.00
_cell.angle_gamma   90.00
#
_symmetry.space_group_name_H-M   'P 1'
#
loop_
_entity.id
_entity.type
_entity.pdbx_description
1 polymer ?
#
loop_
_entity_poly.entity_id
_entity_poly.type
_entity_poly.pdbx_seq_one_letter_code
_entity_poly.pdbx_strand_id
1 'polypeptide(L)'
;MARSSPTFHRHRLSTHAQAGYRIVFLGGNLGTLAAAFHLLREQPNRRRFDVRLFFTDRCPLSACMHGAPGPPLEPAANSGSVLLGGYWNTLSLARTVYQTARAEGLLRDSPFSELANVLEPQSVVSLIETRPAGHYRWNLTFPQRKDGPSAGTPRAADPWKVLCDGLRWLVARVSRSVYPAVQFAVERSAVDLQREILSSGLHNLAVEMIGTSDDGPYSHLHLAADWADRMSSNVSHHLSREYAAIDRLGTRFMTILRQAIDAGTSEIGELREWTLCDLAWTCLVGLIRDAVIWHGFEPLNRYDFREWLTRHGADPGTVGSAPVEAVYDFLHAYEFGFDDRPNLAAGAALRFVCRSVAGYSQAFWYGLKVPPAESLLMPLWKLLRHWGVRFERCMCVERIESAGDGTQVQQVSLSLGSAVPTGDGLPDRDGSATTGQGPPAVNPLRADSFRYGPTGRLTLRAQEDFDCVVCGLPIEQTRNVTQSLAAVNETWRDGMAAVSDAAVLVAQGRLPTPPEQRICVLPRKLLVAGLRSMVVHAAPSSDHAEESTPHRDEEPMPLQFTAPVPAGTARTRHDASGGQPKEEGDESAYAAAIERTRRRFDTLAAVLLHGFLPHGEHSTSPVSRPEAQGVVHWQDASAPPRLAHQGQMPRTSGAARIVPDATGFRNLMAVGDWTANGLNVACVESAVMSGMMVARALCGAPDTIPGEFDVHRGVPYRITLQRRKAALARLHSRIRQAIRMMFRRAEHD
;
A
#
# COMPACT_ATOMS: atom_id res chain seq x y z
N MET A 1 -3.97 31.14 18.70
CA MET A 1 -3.16 30.42 19.69
C MET A 1 -2.07 29.63 18.97
N ALA A 2 -0.81 29.98 19.21
CA ALA A 2 0.35 29.39 18.55
C ALA A 2 0.61 27.99 19.14
N ARG A 3 0.39 26.92 18.37
CA ARG A 3 1.01 25.62 18.66
C ARG A 3 2.47 25.72 18.21
N SER A 4 3.36 25.66 19.19
CA SER A 4 4.80 25.52 19.04
C SER A 4 5.13 24.45 18.00
N SER A 5 6.06 24.76 17.11
CA SER A 5 6.72 23.76 16.25
C SER A 5 7.16 22.58 17.12
N PRO A 6 6.87 21.32 16.76
CA PRO A 6 7.48 20.18 17.43
C PRO A 6 8.95 20.21 17.06
N THR A 7 9.79 20.68 17.99
CA THR A 7 11.19 20.32 18.00
C THR A 7 11.24 18.80 18.01
N PHE A 8 11.60 18.20 16.88
CA PHE A 8 11.90 16.78 16.77
C PHE A 8 12.91 16.46 17.88
N HIS A 9 12.46 15.78 18.94
CA HIS A 9 13.36 15.08 19.83
C HIS A 9 13.98 13.97 18.98
N ARG A 10 15.03 14.31 18.23
CA ARG A 10 15.90 13.31 17.64
C ARG A 10 16.41 12.51 18.84
N HIS A 11 15.98 11.27 18.95
CA HIS A 11 16.75 10.24 19.66
C HIS A 11 18.08 10.04 18.93
N ARG A 12 18.90 11.09 18.81
CA ARG A 12 20.31 10.89 18.56
C ARG A 12 20.80 10.17 19.81
N LEU A 13 20.79 8.84 19.73
CA LEU A 13 21.77 8.03 20.39
C LEU A 13 23.07 8.76 20.12
N SER A 14 23.56 9.45 21.14
CA SER A 14 24.75 10.25 21.03
C SER A 14 25.80 9.37 20.38
N THR A 15 26.74 9.96 19.67
CA THR A 15 27.97 9.29 19.22
C THR A 15 28.74 8.61 20.38
N HIS A 16 28.23 8.70 21.63
CA HIS A 16 28.70 8.09 22.86
C HIS A 16 27.91 6.86 23.35
N ALA A 17 26.92 6.29 22.63
CA ALA A 17 26.41 4.96 23.04
C ALA A 17 27.60 3.98 23.12
N GLN A 18 28.02 3.67 24.34
CA GLN A 18 29.09 2.74 24.67
C GLN A 18 28.70 1.37 24.09
N ALA A 19 29.68 0.48 23.90
CA ALA A 19 29.38 -0.87 23.44
C ALA A 19 28.26 -1.49 24.31
N GLY A 20 27.17 -1.95 23.70
CA GLY A 20 26.08 -2.64 24.41
C GLY A 20 24.77 -1.85 24.60
N TYR A 21 24.39 -0.95 23.69
CA TYR A 21 23.04 -0.35 23.72
C TYR A 21 21.98 -1.43 23.40
N ARG A 22 21.14 -1.76 24.37
CA ARG A 22 20.20 -2.89 24.30
C ARG A 22 18.87 -2.45 23.69
N ILE A 23 18.50 -3.07 22.58
CA ILE A 23 17.25 -2.77 21.87
C ILE A 23 16.40 -4.04 21.83
N VAL A 24 15.19 -3.93 22.35
CA VAL A 24 14.19 -4.98 22.35
C VAL A 24 13.11 -4.67 21.32
N PHE A 25 13.01 -5.51 20.30
CA PHE A 25 11.94 -5.50 19.32
C PHE A 25 10.84 -6.46 19.74
N LEU A 26 9.60 -5.99 19.79
CA LEU A 26 8.42 -6.79 20.12
C LEU A 26 7.57 -6.99 18.86
N GLY A 27 7.36 -8.23 18.46
CA GLY A 27 6.66 -8.58 17.22
C GLY A 27 7.61 -8.75 16.04
N GLY A 28 7.38 -9.80 15.26
CA GLY A 28 8.20 -10.15 14.10
C GLY A 28 7.60 -9.73 12.79
N ASN A 29 7.06 -8.51 12.67
CA ASN A 29 6.53 -8.01 11.39
C ASN A 29 7.64 -7.48 10.46
N LEU A 30 7.34 -7.27 9.17
CA LEU A 30 8.31 -6.79 8.19
C LEU A 30 8.91 -5.41 8.56
N GLY A 31 8.14 -4.53 9.19
CA GLY A 31 8.62 -3.22 9.65
C GLY A 31 9.67 -3.34 10.75
N THR A 32 9.47 -4.24 11.73
CA THR A 32 10.46 -4.58 12.77
C THR A 32 11.76 -5.07 12.14
N LEU A 33 11.67 -5.99 11.18
CA LEU A 33 12.85 -6.54 10.51
C LEU A 33 13.56 -5.48 9.66
N ALA A 34 12.80 -4.63 8.95
CA ALA A 34 13.35 -3.50 8.20
C ALA A 34 14.06 -2.49 9.11
N ALA A 35 13.50 -2.19 10.29
CA ALA A 35 14.13 -1.32 11.28
C ALA A 35 15.47 -1.90 11.75
N ALA A 36 15.51 -3.19 12.14
CA ALA A 36 16.74 -3.86 12.54
C ALA A 36 17.77 -3.91 11.41
N PHE A 37 17.32 -4.14 10.17
CA PHE A 37 18.19 -4.16 8.99
C PHE A 37 18.88 -2.82 8.74
N HIS A 38 18.09 -1.75 8.65
CA HIS A 38 18.64 -0.41 8.43
C HIS A 38 19.47 0.07 9.63
N LEU A 39 19.08 -0.28 10.85
CA LEU A 39 19.87 -0.01 12.05
C LEU A 39 21.27 -0.60 11.94
N LEU A 40 21.40 -1.89 11.59
CA LEU A 40 22.69 -2.60 11.63
C LEU A 40 23.53 -2.44 10.35
N ARG A 41 22.89 -2.29 9.20
CA ARG A 41 23.59 -2.12 7.93
C ARG A 41 24.43 -0.85 7.90
N GLU A 42 23.92 0.24 8.46
CA GLU A 42 24.53 1.56 8.41
C GLU A 42 25.63 1.76 9.49
N GLN A 43 26.01 0.69 10.20
CA GLN A 43 26.94 0.77 11.34
C GLN A 43 28.30 0.16 11.01
N PRO A 44 29.40 0.94 11.14
CA PRO A 44 30.75 0.39 11.04
C PRO A 44 31.04 -0.68 12.09
N ASN A 45 30.48 -0.52 13.30
CA ASN A 45 30.58 -1.50 14.37
C ASN A 45 29.19 -1.92 14.86
N ARG A 46 28.66 -2.99 14.26
CA ARG A 46 27.35 -3.58 14.61
C ARG A 46 27.27 -4.01 16.08
N ARG A 47 28.39 -4.38 16.72
CA ARG A 47 28.44 -4.83 18.13
C ARG A 47 28.13 -3.73 19.15
N ARG A 48 27.97 -2.49 18.70
CA ARG A 48 27.48 -1.39 19.54
C ARG A 48 26.05 -1.62 20.04
N PHE A 49 25.26 -2.41 19.30
CA PHE A 49 23.87 -2.72 19.63
C PHE A 49 23.72 -4.19 20.06
N ASP A 50 23.06 -4.42 21.20
CA ASP A 50 22.53 -5.75 21.56
C ASP A 50 21.07 -5.79 21.14
N VAL A 51 20.78 -6.43 20.00
CA VAL A 51 19.44 -6.45 19.40
C VAL A 51 18.78 -7.79 19.68
N ARG A 52 17.63 -7.75 20.34
CA ARG A 52 16.79 -8.93 20.62
C ARG A 52 15.38 -8.73 20.07
N LEU A 53 14.85 -9.73 19.40
CA LEU A 53 13.54 -9.69 18.75
C LEU A 53 12.65 -10.81 19.30
N PHE A 54 11.55 -10.44 19.94
CA PHE A 54 10.58 -11.34 20.57
C PHE A 54 9.33 -11.48 19.70
N PHE A 55 8.83 -12.70 19.50
CA PHE A 55 7.60 -12.94 18.75
C PHE A 55 6.87 -14.20 19.20
N THR A 56 5.55 -14.22 18.98
CA THR A 56 4.62 -15.25 19.43
C THR A 56 4.77 -16.57 18.67
N ASP A 57 5.18 -16.50 17.41
CA ASP A 57 5.13 -17.66 16.54
C ASP A 57 6.38 -18.54 16.63
N ARG A 58 6.21 -19.78 16.17
CA ARG A 58 7.30 -20.75 16.03
C ARG A 58 8.29 -20.36 14.94
N CYS A 59 7.82 -19.65 13.92
CA CYS A 59 8.61 -19.21 12.77
C CYS A 59 8.51 -17.69 12.60
N PRO A 60 9.63 -16.95 12.52
CA PRO A 60 9.58 -15.51 12.26
C PRO A 60 8.90 -15.18 10.92
N LEU A 61 8.93 -16.12 9.96
CA LEU A 61 8.28 -15.98 8.66
C LEU A 61 6.74 -16.07 8.76
N SER A 62 6.22 -16.89 9.67
CA SER A 62 4.77 -16.96 9.91
C SER A 62 4.29 -15.70 10.65
N ALA A 63 5.07 -15.19 11.60
CA ALA A 63 4.74 -13.98 12.36
C ALA A 63 4.62 -12.74 11.46
N CYS A 64 5.48 -12.64 10.43
CA CYS A 64 5.43 -11.58 9.43
C CYS A 64 4.18 -11.63 8.54
N MET A 65 3.64 -12.82 8.32
CA MET A 65 2.58 -13.08 7.34
C MET A 65 1.18 -13.16 7.95
N HIS A 66 1.06 -13.54 9.23
CA HIS A 66 -0.23 -13.91 9.81
C HIS A 66 -0.75 -12.93 10.87
N GLY A 67 0.10 -12.10 11.47
CA GLY A 67 -0.32 -11.17 12.54
C GLY A 67 -0.97 -11.82 13.77
N ALA A 68 -1.08 -13.15 13.80
CA ALA A 68 -1.70 -13.97 14.84
C ALA A 68 -1.09 -15.38 14.80
N PRO A 69 -1.00 -16.07 15.96
CA PRO A 69 -0.45 -17.42 16.02
C PRO A 69 -1.40 -18.41 15.32
N GLY A 70 -0.87 -19.13 14.31
CA GLY A 70 -1.57 -20.19 13.60
C GLY A 70 -0.62 -21.35 13.22
N PRO A 71 -1.15 -22.54 12.91
CA PRO A 71 -0.32 -23.64 12.43
C PRO A 71 0.38 -23.21 11.12
N PRO A 72 1.67 -23.59 10.93
CA PRO A 72 2.38 -23.27 9.70
C PRO A 72 1.54 -23.72 8.50
N LEU A 73 1.40 -22.84 7.52
CA LEU A 73 1.05 -23.29 6.17
C LEU A 73 2.06 -24.40 5.85
N GLU A 74 1.59 -25.58 5.44
CA GLU A 74 2.43 -26.31 4.49
C GLU A 74 2.73 -25.32 3.37
N PRO A 75 3.97 -25.26 2.86
CA PRO A 75 4.29 -24.43 1.72
C PRO A 75 3.50 -24.95 0.53
N ALA A 76 2.22 -24.58 0.45
CA ALA A 76 1.52 -24.52 -0.79
C ALA A 76 2.38 -23.57 -1.62
N ALA A 77 3.09 -24.14 -2.60
CA ALA A 77 3.99 -23.46 -3.52
C ALA A 77 3.35 -22.26 -4.26
N ASN A 78 2.10 -21.94 -3.96
CA ASN A 78 1.17 -21.14 -4.74
C ASN A 78 0.42 -20.09 -3.89
N SER A 79 0.94 -19.67 -2.73
CA SER A 79 0.33 -18.54 -2.00
C SER A 79 0.65 -17.21 -2.70
N GLY A 80 -0.19 -16.87 -3.69
CA GLY A 80 -0.11 -15.69 -4.53
C GLY A 80 0.03 -14.42 -3.71
N SER A 81 1.24 -13.87 -3.73
CA SER A 81 1.56 -12.62 -3.06
C SER A 81 2.17 -11.68 -4.07
N VAL A 82 1.60 -10.49 -4.14
CA VAL A 82 1.92 -9.49 -5.15
C VAL A 82 2.60 -8.31 -4.50
N LEU A 83 3.58 -7.75 -5.19
CA LEU A 83 4.16 -6.46 -4.82
C LEU A 83 3.77 -5.44 -5.88
N LEU A 84 3.16 -4.33 -5.46
CA LEU A 84 2.92 -3.24 -6.39
C LEU A 84 4.25 -2.61 -6.79
N GLY A 85 4.38 -2.23 -8.06
CA GLY A 85 5.59 -1.58 -8.57
C GLY A 85 5.85 -0.21 -7.95
N GLY A 86 4.83 0.40 -7.35
CA GLY A 86 4.91 1.63 -6.56
C GLY A 86 5.43 1.43 -5.12
N TYR A 87 5.79 0.22 -4.70
CA TYR A 87 6.37 -0.08 -3.38
C TYR A 87 7.90 0.18 -3.39
N TRP A 88 8.28 1.45 -3.55
CA TRP A 88 9.67 1.87 -3.74
C TRP A 88 10.60 1.42 -2.62
N ASN A 89 10.18 1.60 -1.36
CA ASN A 89 11.00 1.28 -0.21
C ASN A 89 11.11 -0.22 -0.01
N THR A 90 10.01 -0.96 -0.21
CA THR A 90 9.99 -2.42 -0.11
C THR A 90 10.85 -3.06 -1.19
N LEU A 91 10.69 -2.64 -2.45
CA LEU A 91 11.48 -3.17 -3.56
C LEU A 91 12.97 -2.79 -3.41
N SER A 92 13.27 -1.59 -2.92
CA SER A 92 14.65 -1.19 -2.61
C SER A 92 15.24 -2.00 -1.47
N LEU A 93 14.51 -2.19 -0.37
CA LEU A 93 14.91 -3.03 0.76
C LEU A 93 15.22 -4.44 0.27
N ALA A 94 14.29 -5.06 -0.46
CA ALA A 94 14.46 -6.39 -1.03
C ALA A 94 15.73 -6.48 -1.87
N ARG A 95 15.93 -5.53 -2.80
CA ARG A 95 17.12 -5.50 -3.68
C ARG A 95 18.39 -5.44 -2.85
N THR A 96 18.43 -4.55 -1.86
CA THR A 96 19.58 -4.37 -0.98
C THR A 96 19.85 -5.60 -0.12
N VAL A 97 18.81 -6.23 0.43
CA VAL A 97 18.91 -7.48 1.20
C VAL A 97 19.53 -8.57 0.35
N TYR A 98 19.04 -8.81 -0.87
CA TYR A 98 19.61 -9.80 -1.79
C TYR A 98 21.08 -9.52 -2.13
N GLN A 99 21.40 -8.29 -2.48
CA GLN A 99 22.78 -7.87 -2.78
C GLN A 99 23.71 -8.11 -1.57
N THR A 100 23.27 -7.75 -0.38
CA THR A 100 24.06 -7.87 0.85
C THR A 100 24.23 -9.34 1.26
N ALA A 101 23.14 -10.11 1.23
CA ALA A 101 23.17 -11.55 1.54
C ALA A 101 24.07 -12.33 0.58
N ARG A 102 24.07 -11.95 -0.71
CA ARG A 102 24.99 -12.53 -1.70
C ARG A 102 26.44 -12.14 -1.41
N ALA A 103 26.72 -10.87 -1.13
CA ALA A 103 28.06 -10.40 -0.80
C ALA A 103 28.63 -11.09 0.46
N GLU A 104 27.78 -11.38 1.45
CA GLU A 104 28.16 -12.12 2.67
C GLU A 104 28.09 -13.65 2.50
N GLY A 105 27.82 -14.15 1.28
CA GLY A 105 27.86 -15.58 0.95
C GLY A 105 26.69 -16.41 1.48
N LEU A 106 25.61 -15.79 1.94
CA LEU A 106 24.45 -16.46 2.55
C LEU A 106 23.47 -17.08 1.55
N LEU A 107 23.66 -16.82 0.25
CA LEU A 107 22.79 -17.26 -0.85
C LEU A 107 23.50 -18.15 -1.88
N ARG A 108 24.69 -18.68 -1.59
CA ARG A 108 25.52 -19.42 -2.57
C ARG A 108 24.80 -20.62 -3.20
N ASP A 109 24.03 -21.36 -2.41
CA ASP A 109 23.35 -22.58 -2.84
C ASP A 109 21.85 -22.35 -3.13
N SER A 110 21.41 -21.09 -3.20
CA SER A 110 20.00 -20.76 -3.45
C SER A 110 19.73 -20.60 -4.94
N PRO A 111 18.69 -21.25 -5.50
CA PRO A 111 18.23 -20.98 -6.86
C PRO A 111 17.70 -19.53 -7.02
N PHE A 112 17.44 -18.85 -5.90
CA PHE A 112 16.97 -17.47 -5.83
C PHE A 112 18.09 -16.56 -5.28
N SER A 113 19.26 -16.58 -5.91
CA SER A 113 20.42 -15.77 -5.47
C SER A 113 20.29 -14.27 -5.79
N GLU A 114 19.32 -13.88 -6.62
CA GLU A 114 19.03 -12.50 -7.00
C GLU A 114 17.52 -12.19 -6.93
N LEU A 115 17.17 -10.94 -6.60
CA LEU A 115 15.76 -10.49 -6.54
C LEU A 115 15.04 -10.65 -7.88
N ALA A 116 15.74 -10.44 -9.01
CA ALA A 116 15.17 -10.60 -10.35
C ALA A 116 14.72 -12.05 -10.64
N ASN A 117 15.32 -13.03 -9.98
CA ASN A 117 14.92 -14.44 -10.13
C ASN A 117 13.62 -14.76 -9.40
N VAL A 118 13.15 -13.85 -8.54
CA VAL A 118 12.00 -14.02 -7.65
C VAL A 118 10.80 -13.19 -8.08
N LEU A 119 11.04 -12.04 -8.71
CA LEU A 119 10.00 -11.15 -9.21
C LEU A 119 9.61 -11.50 -10.64
N GLU A 120 8.31 -11.50 -10.91
CA GLU A 120 7.76 -11.63 -12.26
C GLU A 120 6.93 -10.39 -12.61
N PRO A 121 7.38 -9.53 -13.53
CA PRO A 121 6.69 -8.29 -13.88
C PRO A 121 5.36 -8.57 -14.61
N GLN A 122 4.30 -7.88 -14.19
CA GLN A 122 2.96 -8.04 -14.73
C GLN A 122 2.33 -6.67 -15.08
N SER A 123 1.55 -6.67 -16.16
CA SER A 123 0.97 -5.46 -16.77
C SER A 123 -0.54 -5.40 -16.72
N VAL A 124 -1.21 -6.51 -16.43
CA VAL A 124 -2.66 -6.59 -16.52
C VAL A 124 -3.25 -6.67 -15.12
N VAL A 125 -4.29 -5.88 -14.89
CA VAL A 125 -5.20 -6.01 -13.76
C VAL A 125 -6.59 -6.27 -14.33
N SER A 126 -7.24 -7.36 -13.92
CA SER A 126 -8.62 -7.62 -14.29
C SER A 126 -9.55 -7.03 -13.24
N LEU A 127 -10.54 -6.28 -13.69
CA LEU A 127 -11.61 -5.77 -12.85
C LEU A 127 -12.90 -6.51 -13.20
N ILE A 128 -13.74 -6.74 -12.21
CA ILE A 128 -15.10 -7.20 -12.42
C ILE A 128 -16.00 -5.97 -12.36
N GLU A 129 -16.74 -5.76 -13.44
CA GLU A 129 -17.62 -4.62 -13.59
C GLU A 129 -19.06 -5.10 -13.57
N THR A 130 -19.83 -4.62 -12.61
CA THR A 130 -21.24 -4.99 -12.46
C THR A 130 -22.12 -3.95 -13.16
N ARG A 131 -22.92 -4.40 -14.13
CA ARG A 131 -23.93 -3.60 -14.86
C ARG A 131 -25.30 -4.28 -14.79
N PRO A 132 -26.42 -3.59 -15.10
CA PRO A 132 -27.75 -4.20 -15.04
C PRO A 132 -27.89 -5.54 -15.79
N ALA A 133 -27.16 -5.73 -16.89
CA ALA A 133 -27.18 -6.96 -17.67
C ALA A 133 -26.39 -8.12 -17.05
N GLY A 134 -25.37 -7.86 -16.22
CA GLY A 134 -24.47 -8.89 -15.73
C GLY A 134 -23.14 -8.35 -15.19
N HIS A 135 -22.25 -9.27 -14.85
CA HIS A 135 -20.86 -9.02 -14.48
C HIS A 135 -19.96 -9.18 -15.71
N TYR A 136 -19.10 -8.20 -15.96
CA TYR A 136 -18.18 -8.18 -17.10
C TYR A 136 -16.74 -8.18 -16.61
N ARG A 137 -15.87 -8.94 -17.28
CA ARG A 137 -14.43 -8.77 -17.09
C ARG A 137 -13.95 -7.51 -17.82
N TRP A 138 -13.21 -6.65 -17.12
CA TRP A 138 -12.57 -5.47 -17.68
C TRP A 138 -11.06 -5.51 -17.39
N ASN A 139 -10.26 -5.75 -18.43
CA ASN A 139 -8.81 -5.73 -18.28
C ASN A 139 -8.26 -4.32 -18.44
N LEU A 140 -7.53 -3.86 -17.42
CA LEU A 140 -6.68 -2.68 -17.51
C LEU A 140 -5.24 -3.12 -17.79
N THR A 141 -4.66 -2.57 -18.86
CA THR A 141 -3.28 -2.84 -19.24
C THR A 141 -2.40 -1.63 -18.94
N PHE A 142 -1.33 -1.87 -18.19
CA PHE A 142 -0.33 -0.89 -17.80
C PHE A 142 0.99 -1.15 -18.55
N PRO A 143 1.61 -0.12 -19.13
CA PRO A 143 2.82 -0.30 -19.93
C PRO A 143 4.00 -0.78 -19.07
N GLN A 144 4.78 -1.76 -19.56
CA GLN A 144 6.07 -2.08 -18.94
C GLN A 144 7.11 -1.04 -19.34
N ARG A 145 7.96 -0.67 -18.40
CA ARG A 145 9.06 0.27 -18.56
C ARG A 145 10.37 -0.52 -18.59
N LYS A 146 11.40 0.07 -19.23
CA LYS A 146 12.73 -0.54 -19.34
C LYS A 146 13.55 -0.46 -18.04
N ASP A 147 13.07 0.31 -17.06
CA ASP A 147 13.69 0.46 -15.75
C ASP A 147 13.62 -0.87 -14.98
N GLY A 148 14.66 -1.26 -14.23
CA GLY A 148 14.61 -2.47 -13.39
C GLY A 148 13.69 -2.34 -12.16
N PRO A 149 13.45 -3.43 -11.39
CA PRO A 149 12.73 -3.34 -10.13
C PRO A 149 13.48 -2.43 -9.17
N SER A 150 12.83 -1.35 -8.71
CA SER A 150 13.42 -0.25 -7.90
C SER A 150 14.50 0.61 -8.60
N ALA A 151 14.53 0.66 -9.94
CA ALA A 151 15.42 1.58 -10.64
C ALA A 151 14.87 3.02 -10.61
N GLY A 152 15.69 3.96 -10.12
CA GLY A 152 15.43 5.40 -10.16
C GLY A 152 14.87 6.01 -8.87
N THR A 153 14.92 7.34 -8.81
CA THR A 153 14.26 8.15 -7.78
C THR A 153 12.73 8.00 -7.93
N PRO A 154 11.99 7.89 -6.81
CA PRO A 154 10.53 7.86 -6.82
C PRO A 154 9.93 8.95 -7.71
N ARG A 155 9.22 8.56 -8.79
CA ARG A 155 8.67 9.53 -9.76
C ARG A 155 7.39 10.23 -9.27
N ALA A 156 6.68 9.72 -8.26
CA ALA A 156 5.29 10.12 -7.97
C ALA A 156 4.99 10.55 -6.51
N ALA A 157 5.97 11.07 -5.77
CA ALA A 157 5.69 11.65 -4.45
C ALA A 157 5.21 13.11 -4.52
N ASP A 158 5.54 13.83 -5.61
CA ASP A 158 5.22 15.25 -5.79
C ASP A 158 3.85 15.42 -6.49
N PRO A 159 2.83 16.03 -5.84
CA PRO A 159 1.53 16.26 -6.46
C PRO A 159 1.58 17.12 -7.72
N TRP A 160 2.55 18.03 -7.86
CA TRP A 160 2.72 18.80 -9.10
C TRP A 160 3.11 17.89 -10.26
N LYS A 161 4.06 16.99 -10.03
CA LYS A 161 4.48 16.03 -11.05
C LYS A 161 3.36 15.06 -11.41
N VAL A 162 2.55 14.64 -10.44
CA VAL A 162 1.34 13.83 -10.69
C VAL A 162 0.37 14.58 -11.61
N LEU A 163 0.17 15.89 -11.39
CA LEU A 163 -0.69 16.71 -12.26
C LEU A 163 -0.17 16.75 -13.71
N CYS A 164 1.12 17.04 -13.91
CA CYS A 164 1.74 17.07 -15.24
C CYS A 164 1.69 15.69 -15.93
N ASP A 165 2.06 14.62 -15.23
CA ASP A 165 2.06 13.25 -15.76
C ASP A 165 0.64 12.80 -16.11
N GLY A 166 -0.36 13.16 -15.29
CA GLY A 166 -1.77 12.85 -15.52
C GLY A 166 -2.36 13.60 -16.71
N LEU A 167 -2.02 14.88 -16.90
CA LEU A 167 -2.42 15.65 -18.09
C LEU A 167 -1.86 15.02 -19.37
N ARG A 168 -0.56 14.68 -19.37
CA ARG A 168 0.09 14.02 -20.51
C ARG A 168 -0.51 12.64 -20.79
N TRP A 169 -0.86 11.90 -19.75
CA TRP A 169 -1.55 10.62 -19.89
C TRP A 169 -2.95 10.79 -20.50
N LEU A 170 -3.72 11.77 -20.05
CA LEU A 170 -5.05 12.07 -20.61
C LEU A 170 -4.94 12.44 -22.08
N VAL A 171 -4.00 13.32 -22.45
CA VAL A 171 -3.73 13.68 -23.86
C VAL A 171 -3.41 12.43 -24.67
N ALA A 172 -2.42 11.64 -24.23
CA ALA A 172 -2.02 10.43 -24.95
C ALA A 172 -3.16 9.41 -25.08
N ARG A 173 -4.05 9.33 -24.07
CA ARG A 173 -5.20 8.43 -24.08
C ARG A 173 -6.25 8.87 -25.10
N VAL A 174 -6.67 10.13 -25.09
CA VAL A 174 -7.72 10.61 -26.00
C VAL A 174 -7.23 10.68 -27.44
N SER A 175 -5.97 11.05 -27.68
CA SER A 175 -5.40 11.12 -29.03
C SER A 175 -5.18 9.75 -29.67
N ARG A 176 -5.02 8.69 -28.86
CA ARG A 176 -4.86 7.29 -29.34
C ARG A 176 -6.15 6.47 -29.25
N SER A 177 -7.27 7.12 -28.90
CA SER A 177 -8.54 6.43 -28.77
C SER A 177 -9.03 5.93 -30.12
N VAL A 178 -9.52 4.69 -30.14
CA VAL A 178 -10.15 4.06 -31.31
C VAL A 178 -11.66 4.33 -31.38
N TYR A 179 -12.21 4.98 -30.36
CA TYR A 179 -13.66 5.16 -30.21
C TYR A 179 -14.14 6.44 -30.92
N PRO A 180 -15.14 6.34 -31.83
CA PRO A 180 -15.62 7.46 -32.63
C PRO A 180 -16.06 8.67 -31.80
N ALA A 181 -16.78 8.46 -30.68
CA ALA A 181 -17.22 9.57 -29.84
C ALA A 181 -16.05 10.36 -29.25
N VAL A 182 -14.96 9.68 -28.89
CA VAL A 182 -13.75 10.32 -28.33
C VAL A 182 -13.00 11.09 -29.42
N GLN A 183 -12.84 10.49 -30.61
CA GLN A 183 -12.20 11.15 -31.75
C GLN A 183 -12.94 12.43 -32.15
N PHE A 184 -14.28 12.35 -32.26
CA PHE A 184 -15.14 13.49 -32.52
C PHE A 184 -15.01 14.59 -31.46
N ALA A 185 -14.92 14.22 -30.18
CA ALA A 185 -14.74 15.20 -29.10
C ALA A 185 -13.40 15.95 -29.22
N VAL A 186 -12.31 15.26 -29.59
CA VAL A 186 -10.99 15.87 -29.80
C VAL A 186 -11.03 16.85 -30.97
N GLU A 187 -11.60 16.46 -32.11
CA GLU A 187 -11.75 17.32 -33.30
C GLU A 187 -12.61 18.54 -33.01
N ARG A 188 -13.79 18.34 -32.42
CA ARG A 188 -14.70 19.43 -32.04
C ARG A 188 -14.02 20.39 -31.08
N SER A 189 -13.31 19.87 -30.07
CA SER A 189 -12.57 20.68 -29.12
C SER A 189 -11.46 21.50 -29.78
N ALA A 190 -10.78 20.96 -30.80
CA ALA A 190 -9.78 21.71 -31.56
C ALA A 190 -10.40 22.86 -32.35
N VAL A 191 -11.52 22.62 -33.03
CA VAL A 191 -12.26 23.67 -33.78
C VAL A 191 -12.76 24.76 -32.85
N ASP A 192 -13.36 24.39 -31.71
CA ASP A 192 -13.85 25.34 -30.73
C ASP A 192 -12.69 26.17 -30.14
N LEU A 193 -11.55 25.54 -29.85
CA LEU A 193 -10.36 26.23 -29.35
C LEU A 193 -9.84 27.26 -30.36
N GLN A 194 -9.73 26.88 -31.64
CA GLN A 194 -9.29 27.78 -32.70
C GLN A 194 -10.20 29.02 -32.79
N ARG A 195 -11.53 28.84 -32.73
CA ARG A 195 -12.48 29.95 -32.72
C ARG A 195 -12.31 30.84 -31.50
N GLU A 196 -12.18 30.25 -30.31
CA GLU A 196 -11.98 30.98 -29.06
C GLU A 196 -10.70 31.83 -29.12
N ILE A 197 -9.57 31.26 -29.59
CA ILE A 197 -8.30 31.98 -29.74
C ILE A 197 -8.44 33.13 -30.76
N LEU A 198 -9.01 32.87 -31.94
CA LEU A 198 -9.21 33.89 -32.97
C LEU A 198 -10.09 35.05 -32.48
N SER A 199 -11.14 34.74 -31.71
CA SER A 199 -12.06 35.73 -31.15
C SER A 199 -11.45 36.58 -30.02
N SER A 200 -10.41 36.08 -29.35
CA SER A 200 -9.78 36.74 -28.20
C SER A 200 -8.74 37.83 -28.55
N GLY A 201 -8.42 38.01 -29.84
CA GLY A 201 -7.36 38.91 -30.28
C GLY A 201 -5.93 38.39 -29.99
N LEU A 202 -5.78 37.16 -29.51
CA LEU A 202 -4.49 36.50 -29.22
C LEU A 202 -3.91 35.76 -30.45
N HIS A 203 -4.13 36.29 -31.66
CA HIS A 203 -3.74 35.64 -32.92
C HIS A 203 -2.25 35.27 -33.01
N ASN A 204 -1.36 35.97 -32.29
CA ASN A 204 0.08 35.70 -32.30
C ASN A 204 0.45 34.47 -31.46
N LEU A 205 -0.29 34.19 -30.37
CA LEU A 205 -0.16 32.93 -29.63
C LEU A 205 -0.75 31.77 -30.45
N ALA A 206 -1.80 32.05 -31.22
CA ALA A 206 -2.46 31.09 -32.10
C ALA A 206 -1.47 30.45 -33.08
N VAL A 207 -0.64 31.25 -33.76
CA VAL A 207 0.27 30.74 -34.80
C VAL A 207 1.42 29.89 -34.23
N GLU A 208 1.94 30.21 -33.04
CA GLU A 208 3.00 29.41 -32.38
C GLU A 208 2.48 28.12 -31.72
N MET A 209 1.20 28.05 -31.36
CA MET A 209 0.62 26.92 -30.61
C MET A 209 -0.30 26.01 -31.45
N ILE A 210 -0.85 26.52 -32.56
CA ILE A 210 -1.80 25.80 -33.44
C ILE A 210 -1.06 25.08 -34.59
N GLY A 211 0.22 25.40 -34.82
CA GLY A 211 1.07 24.69 -35.77
C GLY A 211 1.57 23.36 -35.20
N THR A 212 0.87 22.29 -35.54
CA THR A 212 1.27 20.88 -35.44
C THR A 212 1.56 20.33 -34.04
N SER A 213 0.61 19.58 -33.46
CA SER A 213 1.06 18.37 -32.77
C SER A 213 1.43 17.36 -33.85
N ASP A 214 2.48 16.58 -33.62
CA ASP A 214 2.87 15.50 -34.54
C ASP A 214 1.84 14.36 -34.59
N ASP A 215 0.77 14.42 -33.76
CA ASP A 215 -0.13 13.31 -33.43
C ASP A 215 -1.63 13.55 -33.75
N GLY A 216 -2.05 14.71 -34.29
CA GLY A 216 -3.46 14.96 -34.69
C GLY A 216 -4.06 16.32 -34.28
N PRO A 217 -5.41 16.43 -34.07
CA PRO A 217 -6.06 17.70 -33.73
C PRO A 217 -5.67 18.23 -32.34
N TYR A 218 -5.29 19.51 -32.28
CA TYR A 218 -4.85 20.17 -31.04
C TYR A 218 -6.04 20.71 -30.23
N SER A 219 -6.46 19.95 -29.21
CA SER A 219 -7.64 20.25 -28.38
C SER A 219 -7.34 21.14 -27.16
N HIS A 220 -8.38 21.57 -26.43
CA HIS A 220 -8.23 22.30 -25.16
C HIS A 220 -7.38 21.55 -24.13
N LEU A 221 -7.45 20.22 -24.12
CA LEU A 221 -6.66 19.39 -23.21
C LEU A 221 -5.17 19.41 -23.55
N HIS A 222 -4.82 19.44 -24.85
CA HIS A 222 -3.43 19.61 -25.29
C HIS A 222 -2.88 20.95 -24.80
N LEU A 223 -3.65 22.02 -24.96
CA LEU A 223 -3.29 23.34 -24.45
C LEU A 223 -3.10 23.35 -22.93
N ALA A 224 -3.93 22.62 -22.17
CA ALA A 224 -3.80 22.51 -20.72
C ALA A 224 -2.50 21.79 -20.32
N ALA A 225 -2.14 20.70 -21.01
CA ALA A 225 -0.92 19.95 -20.77
C ALA A 225 0.33 20.78 -21.12
N ASP A 226 0.37 21.41 -22.30
CA ASP A 226 1.49 22.25 -22.72
C ASP A 226 1.65 23.48 -21.82
N TRP A 227 0.53 24.04 -21.34
CA TRP A 227 0.56 25.11 -20.35
C TRP A 227 1.22 24.66 -19.05
N ALA A 228 0.87 23.47 -18.55
CA ALA A 228 1.48 22.90 -17.35
C ALA A 228 2.98 22.61 -17.55
N ASP A 229 3.39 22.12 -18.72
CA ASP A 229 4.80 21.85 -19.04
C ASP A 229 5.65 23.13 -19.16
N ARG A 230 5.04 24.27 -19.52
CA ARG A 230 5.70 25.59 -19.55
C ARG A 230 5.79 26.26 -18.18
N MET A 231 5.02 25.80 -17.19
CA MET A 231 5.12 26.32 -15.82
C MET A 231 6.46 25.92 -15.18
N SER A 232 6.86 26.64 -14.13
CA SER A 232 8.12 26.35 -13.45
C SER A 232 8.11 24.94 -12.85
N SER A 233 9.26 24.28 -12.78
CA SER A 233 9.38 23.07 -11.94
C SER A 233 9.33 23.39 -10.44
N ASN A 234 9.59 24.66 -10.06
CA ASN A 234 9.51 25.12 -8.68
C ASN A 234 8.11 25.68 -8.39
N VAL A 235 7.31 24.88 -7.68
CA VAL A 235 5.94 25.20 -7.29
C VAL A 235 5.81 26.58 -6.62
N SER A 236 6.83 27.05 -5.88
CA SER A 236 6.78 28.37 -5.23
C SER A 236 6.65 29.56 -6.18
N HIS A 237 6.97 29.37 -7.47
CA HIS A 237 6.80 30.39 -8.50
C HIS A 237 5.39 30.42 -9.09
N HIS A 238 4.56 29.41 -8.82
CA HIS A 238 3.24 29.31 -9.44
C HIS A 238 2.28 30.37 -8.92
N LEU A 239 1.31 30.70 -9.77
CA LEU A 239 0.26 31.67 -9.56
C LEU A 239 -1.10 30.98 -9.68
N SER A 240 -2.06 31.37 -8.84
CA SER A 240 -3.42 30.80 -8.85
C SER A 240 -4.11 30.88 -10.21
N ARG A 241 -3.81 31.91 -11.01
CA ARG A 241 -4.35 32.09 -12.36
C ARG A 241 -3.88 31.03 -13.36
N GLU A 242 -2.68 30.47 -13.17
CA GLU A 242 -2.12 29.44 -14.05
C GLU A 242 -2.89 28.14 -13.86
N TYR A 243 -3.14 27.76 -12.60
CA TYR A 243 -4.00 26.62 -12.27
C TYR A 243 -5.45 26.80 -12.74
N ALA A 244 -5.98 28.01 -12.62
CA ALA A 244 -7.32 28.32 -13.13
C ALA A 244 -7.41 28.19 -14.66
N ALA A 245 -6.31 28.40 -15.40
CA ALA A 245 -6.28 28.16 -16.84
C ALA A 245 -6.36 26.66 -17.15
N ILE A 246 -5.56 25.84 -16.44
CA ILE A 246 -5.60 24.37 -16.57
C ILE A 246 -7.00 23.83 -16.26
N ASP A 247 -7.60 24.23 -15.14
CA ASP A 247 -8.97 23.83 -14.74
C ASP A 247 -9.99 24.18 -15.83
N ARG A 248 -10.01 25.43 -16.31
CA ARG A 248 -10.94 25.85 -17.36
C ARG A 248 -10.78 25.05 -18.65
N LEU A 249 -9.55 24.89 -19.13
CA LEU A 249 -9.27 24.21 -20.39
C LEU A 249 -9.63 22.72 -20.33
N GLY A 250 -9.21 22.02 -19.27
CA GLY A 250 -9.54 20.61 -19.13
C GLY A 250 -11.02 20.37 -18.86
N THR A 251 -11.68 21.20 -18.03
CA THR A 251 -13.13 21.10 -17.80
C THR A 251 -13.92 21.34 -19.09
N ARG A 252 -13.47 22.29 -19.93
CA ARG A 252 -14.04 22.54 -21.25
C ARG A 252 -13.95 21.31 -22.15
N PHE A 253 -12.77 20.69 -22.23
CA PHE A 253 -12.57 19.45 -22.98
C PHE A 253 -13.48 18.31 -22.46
N MET A 254 -13.50 18.08 -21.15
CA MET A 254 -14.31 17.00 -20.55
C MET A 254 -15.80 17.20 -20.77
N THR A 255 -16.28 18.44 -20.80
CA THR A 255 -17.68 18.75 -21.15
C THR A 255 -18.00 18.36 -22.59
N ILE A 256 -17.10 18.66 -23.53
CA ILE A 256 -17.25 18.29 -24.95
C ILE A 256 -17.22 16.76 -25.10
N LEU A 257 -16.29 16.10 -24.40
CA LEU A 257 -16.19 14.64 -24.38
C LEU A 257 -17.48 14.00 -23.87
N ARG A 258 -18.04 14.51 -22.78
CA ARG A 258 -19.29 13.99 -22.23
C ARG A 258 -20.44 14.09 -23.23
N GLN A 259 -20.59 15.26 -23.85
CA GLN A 259 -21.62 15.50 -24.86
C GLN A 259 -21.49 14.56 -26.07
N ALA A 260 -20.26 14.26 -26.49
CA ALA A 260 -20.02 13.31 -27.59
C ALA A 260 -20.40 11.88 -27.21
N ILE A 261 -20.08 11.44 -25.99
CA ILE A 261 -20.44 10.12 -25.48
C ILE A 261 -21.96 9.98 -25.36
N ASP A 262 -22.64 10.98 -24.79
CA ASP A 262 -24.11 10.97 -24.62
C ASP A 262 -24.88 11.03 -25.96
N ALA A 263 -24.27 11.59 -27.02
CA ALA A 263 -24.89 11.69 -28.34
C ALA A 263 -24.75 10.41 -29.18
N GLY A 264 -23.83 9.50 -28.83
CA GLY A 264 -23.64 8.21 -29.48
C GLY A 264 -24.56 7.11 -28.94
N THR A 265 -24.58 5.94 -29.57
CA THR A 265 -25.27 4.73 -29.07
C THR A 265 -24.44 4.03 -27.99
N SER A 266 -23.82 4.80 -27.08
CA SER A 266 -22.59 4.49 -26.34
C SER A 266 -22.33 3.00 -26.10
N GLU A 267 -21.36 2.45 -26.84
CA GLU A 267 -20.91 1.07 -26.59
C GLU A 267 -20.21 0.97 -25.24
N ILE A 268 -20.14 -0.24 -24.69
CA ILE A 268 -19.47 -0.52 -23.40
C ILE A 268 -18.03 0.01 -23.35
N GLY A 269 -17.32 -0.02 -24.49
CA GLY A 269 -15.97 0.50 -24.62
C GLY A 269 -15.89 2.02 -24.48
N GLU A 270 -16.83 2.75 -25.09
CA GLU A 270 -16.90 4.22 -24.98
C GLU A 270 -17.22 4.66 -23.55
N LEU A 271 -18.12 3.95 -22.87
CA LEU A 271 -18.45 4.20 -21.47
C LEU A 271 -17.26 3.96 -20.54
N ARG A 272 -16.46 2.92 -20.82
CA ARG A 272 -15.21 2.63 -20.09
C ARG A 272 -14.14 3.70 -20.33
N GLU A 273 -14.02 4.21 -21.56
CA GLU A 273 -13.13 5.33 -21.85
C GLU A 273 -13.55 6.62 -21.16
N TRP A 274 -14.86 6.93 -21.18
CA TRP A 274 -15.42 8.04 -20.41
C TRP A 274 -15.07 7.90 -18.93
N THR A 275 -15.34 6.73 -18.33
CA THR A 275 -15.06 6.43 -16.92
C THR A 275 -13.60 6.71 -16.55
N LEU A 276 -12.65 6.25 -17.39
CA LEU A 276 -11.23 6.45 -17.12
C LEU A 276 -10.78 7.90 -17.31
N CYS A 277 -11.32 8.61 -18.31
CA CYS A 277 -11.02 10.03 -18.53
C CYS A 277 -11.61 10.90 -17.41
N ASP A 278 -12.85 10.63 -17.02
CA ASP A 278 -13.56 11.35 -15.96
C ASP A 278 -12.92 11.12 -14.58
N LEU A 279 -12.53 9.87 -14.27
CA LEU A 279 -11.82 9.55 -13.03
C LEU A 279 -10.46 10.27 -12.97
N ALA A 280 -9.69 10.23 -14.05
CA ALA A 280 -8.40 10.90 -14.11
C ALA A 280 -8.55 12.42 -14.01
N TRP A 281 -9.45 13.03 -14.80
CA TRP A 281 -9.68 14.48 -14.74
C TRP A 281 -10.19 14.92 -13.37
N THR A 282 -11.14 14.19 -12.77
CA THR A 282 -11.66 14.50 -11.43
C THR A 282 -10.53 14.49 -10.40
N CYS A 283 -9.64 13.50 -10.46
CA CYS A 283 -8.46 13.47 -9.60
C CYS A 283 -7.60 14.74 -9.83
N LEU A 284 -7.22 15.04 -11.08
CA LEU A 284 -6.33 16.16 -11.41
C LEU A 284 -6.91 17.53 -11.04
N VAL A 285 -8.18 17.77 -11.37
CA VAL A 285 -8.86 19.03 -11.03
C VAL A 285 -9.07 19.17 -9.53
N GLY A 286 -9.30 18.05 -8.83
CA GLY A 286 -9.35 18.01 -7.38
C GLY A 286 -8.00 18.38 -6.73
N LEU A 287 -6.86 17.94 -7.30
CA LEU A 287 -5.52 18.35 -6.82
C LEU A 287 -5.34 19.88 -6.89
N ILE A 288 -5.90 20.51 -7.93
CA ILE A 288 -5.87 21.95 -8.14
C ILE A 288 -6.81 22.65 -7.15
N ARG A 289 -8.09 22.26 -7.13
CA ARG A 289 -9.16 22.95 -6.39
C ARG A 289 -8.99 22.88 -4.88
N ASP A 290 -8.47 21.77 -4.36
CA ASP A 290 -8.16 21.61 -2.93
C ASP A 290 -6.71 22.01 -2.57
N ALA A 291 -5.97 22.60 -3.51
CA ALA A 291 -4.58 23.06 -3.32
C ALA A 291 -3.64 21.98 -2.77
N VAL A 292 -3.83 20.73 -3.20
CA VAL A 292 -3.04 19.55 -2.80
C VAL A 292 -1.56 19.75 -3.15
N ILE A 293 -1.29 20.44 -4.25
CA ILE A 293 0.05 20.81 -4.72
C ILE A 293 0.84 21.61 -3.65
N TRP A 294 0.14 22.33 -2.77
CA TRP A 294 0.74 23.16 -1.73
C TRP A 294 0.67 22.53 -0.35
N HIS A 295 -0.33 21.70 -0.10
CA HIS A 295 -0.66 21.20 1.24
C HIS A 295 -0.48 19.69 1.41
N GLY A 296 -0.16 18.97 0.34
CA GLY A 296 -0.14 17.51 0.32
C GLY A 296 -1.55 16.92 0.38
N PHE A 297 -1.62 15.59 0.46
CA PHE A 297 -2.88 14.85 0.43
C PHE A 297 -3.57 14.77 1.80
N GLU A 298 -2.85 15.06 2.89
CA GLU A 298 -3.34 14.89 4.25
C GLU A 298 -4.66 15.64 4.57
N PRO A 299 -4.86 16.90 4.14
CA PRO A 299 -6.12 17.61 4.37
C PRO A 299 -7.34 16.96 3.73
N LEU A 300 -7.14 16.07 2.75
CA LEU A 300 -8.22 15.36 2.08
C LEU A 300 -8.78 14.19 2.91
N ASN A 301 -8.05 13.72 3.92
CA ASN A 301 -8.43 12.56 4.72
C ASN A 301 -9.72 12.74 5.54
N ARG A 302 -10.28 13.95 5.57
CA ARG A 302 -11.61 14.23 6.14
C ARG A 302 -12.77 13.71 5.28
N TYR A 303 -12.52 13.36 4.03
CA TYR A 303 -13.50 12.84 3.10
C TYR A 303 -13.24 11.36 2.85
N ASP A 304 -14.31 10.60 2.63
CA ASP A 304 -14.19 9.32 1.93
C ASP A 304 -13.81 9.56 0.46
N PHE A 305 -13.14 8.60 -0.19
CA PHE A 305 -12.67 8.75 -1.56
C PHE A 305 -13.83 8.97 -2.55
N ARG A 306 -14.96 8.26 -2.42
CA ARG A 306 -16.14 8.46 -3.29
C ARG A 306 -16.81 9.81 -3.04
N GLU A 307 -16.88 10.23 -1.78
CA GLU A 307 -17.38 11.56 -1.40
C GLU A 307 -16.54 12.66 -2.05
N TRP A 308 -15.21 12.52 -1.99
CA TRP A 308 -14.28 13.48 -2.58
C TRP A 308 -14.39 13.54 -4.10
N LEU A 309 -14.51 12.39 -4.78
CA LEU A 309 -14.73 12.34 -6.23
C LEU A 309 -16.04 13.06 -6.63
N THR A 310 -17.13 12.78 -5.91
CA THR A 310 -18.43 13.42 -6.14
C THR A 310 -18.34 14.93 -5.98
N ARG A 311 -17.64 15.41 -4.94
CA ARG A 311 -17.43 16.84 -4.68
C ARG A 311 -16.70 17.56 -5.81
N HIS A 312 -15.80 16.87 -6.52
CA HIS A 312 -15.02 17.43 -7.63
C HIS A 312 -15.65 17.22 -9.00
N GLY A 313 -16.86 16.64 -9.04
CA GLY A 313 -17.70 16.56 -10.24
C GLY A 313 -17.58 15.26 -11.02
N ALA A 314 -17.06 14.18 -10.43
CA ALA A 314 -17.11 12.87 -11.07
C ALA A 314 -18.55 12.45 -11.36
N ASP A 315 -18.75 11.83 -12.52
CA ASP A 315 -20.02 11.23 -12.90
C ASP A 315 -20.41 10.11 -11.91
N PRO A 316 -21.70 9.94 -11.57
CA PRO A 316 -22.14 8.87 -10.67
C PRO A 316 -21.69 7.46 -11.13
N GLY A 317 -21.66 7.22 -12.45
CA GLY A 317 -21.15 5.98 -13.04
C GLY A 317 -19.65 5.79 -12.79
N THR A 318 -18.88 6.88 -12.81
CA THR A 318 -17.45 6.89 -12.46
C THR A 318 -17.23 6.62 -10.97
N VAL A 319 -18.00 7.25 -10.07
CA VAL A 319 -17.89 7.03 -8.62
C VAL A 319 -18.19 5.58 -8.22
N GLY A 320 -19.16 4.96 -8.88
CA GLY A 320 -19.53 3.56 -8.70
C GLY A 320 -18.78 2.57 -9.60
N SER A 321 -17.75 3.02 -10.32
CA SER A 321 -17.09 2.20 -11.34
C SER A 321 -16.13 1.15 -10.76
N ALA A 322 -15.85 0.11 -11.55
CA ALA A 322 -14.93 -0.96 -11.16
C ALA A 322 -13.51 -0.45 -10.81
N PRO A 323 -12.91 0.55 -11.50
CA PRO A 323 -11.63 1.13 -11.08
C PRO A 323 -11.65 1.77 -9.70
N VAL A 324 -12.73 2.47 -9.32
CA VAL A 324 -12.87 3.05 -7.98
C VAL A 324 -13.05 1.96 -6.94
N GLU A 325 -13.92 0.98 -7.22
CA GLU A 325 -14.13 -0.18 -6.35
C GLU A 325 -12.84 -0.97 -6.10
N ALA A 326 -12.01 -1.16 -7.13
CA ALA A 326 -10.73 -1.85 -7.00
C ALA A 326 -9.79 -1.21 -5.98
N VAL A 327 -9.82 0.12 -5.81
CA VAL A 327 -9.01 0.81 -4.79
C VAL A 327 -9.44 0.41 -3.38
N TYR A 328 -10.75 0.30 -3.14
CA TYR A 328 -11.26 -0.16 -1.85
C TYR A 328 -10.95 -1.63 -1.62
N ASP A 329 -11.07 -2.46 -2.65
CA ASP A 329 -10.78 -3.90 -2.59
C ASP A 329 -9.29 -4.14 -2.27
N PHE A 330 -8.37 -3.49 -2.99
CA PHE A 330 -6.92 -3.64 -2.76
C PHE A 330 -6.46 -3.18 -1.38
N LEU A 331 -7.19 -2.25 -0.76
CA LEU A 331 -6.87 -1.71 0.56
C LEU A 331 -7.74 -2.30 1.67
N HIS A 332 -8.60 -3.29 1.37
CA HIS A 332 -9.57 -3.87 2.28
C HIS A 332 -10.38 -2.82 3.05
N ALA A 333 -10.75 -1.73 2.38
CA ALA A 333 -11.28 -0.51 2.97
C ALA A 333 -12.82 -0.53 3.14
N TYR A 334 -13.36 -1.65 3.60
CA TYR A 334 -14.78 -1.82 3.94
C TYR A 334 -14.89 -2.12 5.42
N GLU A 335 -15.59 -1.26 6.14
CA GLU A 335 -15.66 -1.29 7.60
C GLU A 335 -16.20 -2.63 8.08
N PHE A 336 -15.40 -3.34 8.88
CA PHE A 336 -15.73 -4.70 9.36
C PHE A 336 -16.13 -5.65 8.21
N GLY A 337 -15.54 -5.48 7.03
CA GLY A 337 -15.83 -6.32 5.86
C GLY A 337 -17.26 -6.27 5.34
N PHE A 338 -18.02 -5.23 5.70
CA PHE A 338 -19.35 -4.99 5.14
C PHE A 338 -19.25 -4.14 3.86
N ASP A 339 -19.64 -4.72 2.73
CA ASP A 339 -19.59 -4.09 1.39
C ASP A 339 -20.33 -2.75 1.29
N ASP A 340 -21.38 -2.57 2.09
CA ASP A 340 -22.21 -1.37 2.13
C ASP A 340 -21.62 -0.27 3.03
N ARG A 341 -20.45 -0.52 3.64
CA ARG A 341 -19.73 0.41 4.51
C ARG A 341 -18.33 0.71 3.99
N PRO A 342 -18.18 1.26 2.76
CA PRO A 342 -16.89 1.71 2.27
C PRO A 342 -16.33 2.81 3.19
N ASN A 343 -15.04 2.70 3.52
CA ASN A 343 -14.37 3.61 4.44
C ASN A 343 -12.90 3.79 4.02
N LEU A 344 -12.65 4.74 3.12
CA LEU A 344 -11.30 5.02 2.65
C LEU A 344 -11.05 6.52 2.59
N ALA A 345 -10.11 7.00 3.42
CA ALA A 345 -9.70 8.40 3.40
C ALA A 345 -9.17 8.82 2.02
N ALA A 346 -9.71 9.89 1.44
CA ALA A 346 -9.42 10.31 0.07
C ALA A 346 -7.93 10.61 -0.16
N GLY A 347 -7.23 11.19 0.82
CA GLY A 347 -5.80 11.46 0.72
C GLY A 347 -4.96 10.19 0.66
N ALA A 348 -5.27 9.19 1.50
CA ALA A 348 -4.63 7.88 1.47
C ALA A 348 -4.90 7.12 0.15
N ALA A 349 -6.16 7.16 -0.34
CA ALA A 349 -6.54 6.60 -1.62
C ALA A 349 -5.73 7.22 -2.77
N LEU A 350 -5.66 8.55 -2.84
CA LEU A 350 -4.94 9.26 -3.89
C LEU A 350 -3.43 8.98 -3.83
N ARG A 351 -2.81 8.93 -2.64
CA ARG A 351 -1.41 8.50 -2.51
C ARG A 351 -1.20 7.10 -3.08
N PHE A 352 -2.05 6.15 -2.71
CA PHE A 352 -1.98 4.78 -3.20
C PHE A 352 -2.13 4.72 -4.74
N VAL A 353 -3.15 5.39 -5.29
CA VAL A 353 -3.41 5.44 -6.73
C VAL A 353 -2.24 6.08 -7.47
N CYS A 354 -1.82 7.28 -7.09
CA CYS A 354 -0.73 8.01 -7.73
C CYS A 354 0.57 7.18 -7.76
N ARG A 355 0.90 6.52 -6.65
CA ARG A 355 2.07 5.63 -6.58
C ARG A 355 1.92 4.40 -7.46
N SER A 356 0.72 3.83 -7.55
CA SER A 356 0.46 2.62 -8.31
C SER A 356 0.45 2.87 -9.82
N VAL A 357 -0.13 3.99 -10.29
CA VAL A 357 -0.31 4.25 -11.72
C VAL A 357 0.80 5.13 -12.33
N ALA A 358 1.36 6.08 -11.58
CA ALA A 358 2.42 6.98 -12.07
C ALA A 358 3.81 6.61 -11.53
N GLY A 359 3.85 5.97 -10.35
CA GLY A 359 5.06 5.80 -9.56
C GLY A 359 5.88 4.53 -9.83
N TYR A 360 5.36 3.54 -10.55
CA TYR A 360 6.08 2.26 -10.69
C TYR A 360 7.32 2.35 -11.60
N SER A 361 8.35 1.55 -11.29
CA SER A 361 9.62 1.53 -12.03
C SER A 361 9.51 0.70 -13.32
N GLN A 362 9.28 -0.62 -13.23
CA GLN A 362 9.23 -1.54 -14.39
C GLN A 362 7.80 -1.94 -14.75
N ALA A 363 7.04 -2.47 -13.78
CA ALA A 363 5.75 -3.09 -13.97
C ALA A 363 4.75 -2.57 -12.94
N PHE A 364 3.46 -2.59 -13.26
CA PHE A 364 2.41 -2.16 -12.31
C PHE A 364 2.43 -3.00 -11.04
N TRP A 365 2.64 -4.31 -11.20
CA TRP A 365 2.80 -5.24 -10.10
C TRP A 365 3.78 -6.36 -10.45
N TYR A 366 4.29 -7.02 -9.42
CA TYR A 366 5.16 -8.18 -9.52
C TYR A 366 4.48 -9.36 -8.84
N GLY A 367 4.31 -10.46 -9.58
CA GLY A 367 4.00 -11.74 -8.99
C GLY A 367 5.27 -12.37 -8.43
N LEU A 368 5.22 -12.91 -7.22
CA LEU A 368 6.34 -13.66 -6.67
C LEU A 368 6.37 -15.07 -7.28
N LYS A 369 7.58 -15.58 -7.58
CA LYS A 369 7.80 -16.96 -8.07
C LYS A 369 7.94 -17.97 -6.92
N VAL A 370 8.15 -17.48 -5.71
CA VAL A 370 8.16 -18.27 -4.46
C VAL A 370 7.33 -17.55 -3.40
N PRO A 371 6.88 -18.23 -2.34
CA PRO A 371 6.12 -17.61 -1.26
C PRO A 371 6.82 -16.37 -0.65
N PRO A 372 6.09 -15.36 -0.14
CA PRO A 372 6.66 -14.17 0.53
C PRO A 372 7.68 -14.46 1.62
N ALA A 373 7.40 -15.50 2.41
CA ALA A 373 8.25 -16.00 3.46
C ALA A 373 9.66 -16.29 2.93
N GLU A 374 9.76 -16.90 1.76
CA GLU A 374 11.03 -17.30 1.16
C GLU A 374 11.66 -16.21 0.31
N SER A 375 10.86 -15.35 -0.31
CA SER A 375 11.33 -14.27 -1.18
C SER A 375 11.86 -13.05 -0.41
N LEU A 376 11.11 -12.49 0.53
CA LEU A 376 11.51 -11.24 1.19
C LEU A 376 12.10 -11.48 2.56
N LEU A 377 11.48 -12.38 3.32
CA LEU A 377 11.70 -12.49 4.76
C LEU A 377 12.88 -13.40 5.10
N MET A 378 13.03 -14.53 4.40
CA MET A 378 14.12 -15.48 4.63
C MET A 378 15.51 -14.86 4.41
N PRO A 379 15.81 -14.18 3.29
CA PRO A 379 17.12 -13.55 3.09
C PRO A 379 17.42 -12.50 4.16
N LEU A 380 16.40 -11.73 4.56
CA LEU A 380 16.51 -10.71 5.59
C LEU A 380 16.79 -11.32 6.97
N TRP A 381 16.08 -12.39 7.32
CA TRP A 381 16.31 -13.13 8.57
C TRP A 381 17.72 -13.71 8.64
N LYS A 382 18.19 -14.35 7.55
CA LYS A 382 19.56 -14.91 7.47
C LYS A 382 20.62 -13.84 7.73
N LEU A 383 20.47 -12.65 7.11
CA LEU A 383 21.38 -11.52 7.34
C LEU A 383 21.35 -11.03 8.79
N LEU A 384 20.17 -10.81 9.36
CA LEU A 384 20.06 -10.33 10.74
C LEU A 384 20.67 -11.32 11.75
N ARG A 385 20.47 -12.62 11.55
CA ARG A 385 21.14 -13.67 12.33
C ARG A 385 22.64 -13.62 12.17
N HIS A 386 23.14 -13.51 10.93
CA HIS A 386 24.56 -13.39 10.64
C HIS A 386 25.18 -12.15 11.32
N TRP A 387 24.41 -11.06 11.45
CA TRP A 387 24.83 -9.83 12.15
C TRP A 387 24.69 -9.87 13.68
N GLY A 388 24.28 -11.00 14.25
CA GLY A 388 24.22 -11.21 15.70
C GLY A 388 22.91 -10.82 16.37
N VAL A 389 21.82 -10.58 15.60
CA VAL A 389 20.48 -10.39 16.18
C VAL A 389 20.01 -11.67 16.85
N ARG A 390 19.54 -11.56 18.10
CA ARG A 390 18.96 -12.68 18.85
C ARG A 390 17.45 -12.73 18.63
N PHE A 391 16.93 -13.92 18.33
CA PHE A 391 15.52 -14.13 18.04
C PHE A 391 14.92 -15.02 19.14
N GLU A 392 14.02 -14.44 19.92
CA GLU A 392 13.33 -15.09 21.03
C GLU A 392 11.92 -15.52 20.59
N ARG A 393 11.79 -16.83 20.38
CA ARG A 393 10.60 -17.48 19.80
C ARG A 393 9.59 -17.89 20.86
N CYS A 394 8.32 -17.97 20.46
CA CYS A 394 7.20 -18.39 21.30
C CYS A 394 7.04 -17.52 22.55
N MET A 395 7.27 -16.21 22.41
CA MET A 395 7.16 -15.24 23.49
C MET A 395 5.94 -14.35 23.25
N CYS A 396 4.95 -14.46 24.12
CA CYS A 396 3.77 -13.61 24.12
C CYS A 396 4.02 -12.40 25.02
N VAL A 397 3.80 -11.19 24.49
CA VAL A 397 3.87 -9.96 25.31
C VAL A 397 2.57 -9.85 26.10
N GLU A 398 2.67 -9.80 27.41
CA GLU A 398 1.51 -9.67 28.30
C GLU A 398 1.21 -8.20 28.60
N ARG A 399 2.25 -7.40 28.90
CA ARG A 399 2.10 -5.99 29.29
C ARG A 399 3.35 -5.16 28.97
N ILE A 400 3.13 -3.90 28.64
CA ILE A 400 4.14 -2.84 28.56
C ILE A 400 3.76 -1.76 29.56
N GLU A 401 4.58 -1.57 30.59
CA GLU A 401 4.27 -0.71 31.73
C GLU A 401 5.12 0.57 31.70
N SER A 402 4.46 1.72 31.85
CA SER A 402 5.14 3.00 32.02
C SER A 402 5.67 3.17 33.44
N ALA A 403 6.77 3.89 33.59
CA ALA A 403 7.15 4.43 34.89
C ALA A 403 6.05 5.38 35.43
N GLY A 404 6.04 5.60 36.75
CA GLY A 404 5.05 6.46 37.41
C GLY A 404 5.04 7.92 36.92
N ASP A 405 6.10 8.38 36.26
CA ASP A 405 6.20 9.72 35.65
C ASP A 405 5.59 9.80 34.23
N GLY A 406 5.22 8.65 33.63
CA GLY A 406 4.67 8.57 32.28
C GLY A 406 5.65 8.93 31.16
N THR A 407 6.96 9.04 31.41
CA THR A 407 7.95 9.49 30.42
C THR A 407 8.75 8.36 29.77
N GLN A 408 8.74 7.18 30.38
CA GLN A 408 9.46 6.01 29.90
C GLN A 408 8.69 4.71 30.16
N VAL A 409 8.96 3.70 29.33
CA VAL A 409 8.63 2.31 29.64
C VAL A 409 9.61 1.82 30.70
N GLN A 410 9.08 1.29 31.80
CA GLN A 410 9.88 0.73 32.89
C GLN A 410 10.03 -0.78 32.77
N GLN A 411 8.99 -1.46 32.28
CA GLN A 411 8.92 -2.91 32.30
C GLN A 411 8.15 -3.47 31.10
N VAL A 412 8.62 -4.61 30.59
CA VAL A 412 7.90 -5.46 29.63
C VAL A 412 7.75 -6.85 30.21
N SER A 413 6.53 -7.34 30.32
CA SER A 413 6.23 -8.69 30.80
C SER A 413 5.88 -9.60 29.63
N LEU A 414 6.51 -10.76 29.57
CA LEU A 414 6.28 -11.78 28.56
C LEU A 414 6.03 -13.15 29.21
N SER A 415 5.35 -14.03 28.50
CA SER A 415 5.20 -15.43 28.86
C SER A 415 5.53 -16.35 27.67
N LEU A 416 5.96 -17.56 28.01
CA LEU A 416 6.15 -18.61 27.01
C LEU A 416 4.78 -19.05 26.48
N GLY A 417 4.60 -18.98 25.16
CA GLY A 417 3.40 -19.51 24.51
C GLY A 417 3.30 -21.03 24.65
N SER A 418 2.07 -21.56 24.67
CA SER A 418 1.72 -22.98 24.90
C SER A 418 2.25 -23.96 23.83
N ALA A 419 2.98 -23.48 22.82
CA ALA A 419 3.37 -24.22 21.63
C ALA A 419 4.91 -24.26 21.47
N VAL A 420 5.60 -24.99 22.35
CA VAL A 420 7.07 -25.21 22.30
C VAL A 420 7.38 -26.53 21.58
N PRO A 421 8.24 -26.55 20.53
CA PRO A 421 8.89 -27.78 20.11
C PRO A 421 10.41 -27.77 20.37
N THR A 422 10.93 -28.97 20.61
CA THR A 422 12.33 -29.37 20.68
C THR A 422 13.01 -29.22 19.32
N GLY A 423 13.82 -28.17 19.12
CA GLY A 423 14.70 -28.06 17.95
C GLY A 423 14.99 -26.62 17.49
N ASP A 424 16.23 -26.37 17.06
CA ASP A 424 16.70 -25.10 16.51
C ASP A 424 16.51 -24.96 14.98
N GLY A 425 15.98 -25.99 14.32
CA GLY A 425 15.74 -26.00 12.88
C GLY A 425 14.47 -25.26 12.47
N LEU A 426 14.54 -24.56 11.33
CA LEU A 426 13.38 -24.44 10.44
C LEU A 426 12.94 -25.86 10.03
N PRO A 427 11.68 -26.09 9.61
CA PRO A 427 11.37 -27.31 8.89
C PRO A 427 12.33 -27.40 7.70
N ASP A 428 13.10 -28.49 7.65
CA ASP A 428 13.92 -28.81 6.49
C ASP A 428 12.99 -28.93 5.27
N ARG A 429 13.55 -28.70 4.09
CA ARG A 429 12.84 -28.64 2.80
C ARG A 429 12.06 -29.92 2.46
N ASP A 430 12.28 -30.99 3.22
CA ASP A 430 11.84 -32.36 2.95
C ASP A 430 10.63 -32.85 3.78
N GLY A 431 9.91 -31.96 4.49
CA GLY A 431 8.57 -32.28 5.01
C GLY A 431 8.48 -33.47 5.99
N SER A 432 9.59 -33.98 6.53
CA SER A 432 9.53 -35.04 7.53
C SER A 432 9.14 -34.46 8.89
N ALA A 433 7.84 -34.50 9.18
CA ALA A 433 7.31 -34.30 10.51
C ALA A 433 7.88 -35.40 11.42
N THR A 434 8.86 -35.07 12.25
CA THR A 434 9.24 -35.95 13.37
C THR A 434 8.15 -35.85 14.44
N THR A 435 7.20 -36.78 14.38
CA THR A 435 6.24 -37.05 15.45
C THR A 435 6.98 -37.69 16.64
N GLY A 436 7.43 -36.86 17.58
CA GLY A 436 7.89 -37.31 18.90
C GLY A 436 6.89 -36.90 19.98
N GLN A 437 6.12 -37.85 20.50
CA GLN A 437 5.22 -37.66 21.64
C GLN A 437 6.03 -37.58 22.96
N GLY A 438 5.77 -36.54 23.76
CA GLY A 438 6.19 -36.40 25.15
C GLY A 438 5.94 -34.97 25.66
N PRO A 439 5.55 -34.76 26.94
CA PRO A 439 5.48 -33.41 27.51
C PRO A 439 6.89 -32.80 27.56
N PRO A 440 7.07 -31.50 27.21
CA PRO A 440 8.41 -30.95 27.05
C PRO A 440 9.11 -30.82 28.40
N ALA A 441 10.26 -31.49 28.55
CA ALA A 441 11.30 -31.02 29.43
C ALA A 441 11.75 -29.62 28.95
N VAL A 442 11.88 -28.67 29.88
CA VAL A 442 12.45 -27.34 29.61
C VAL A 442 13.77 -27.52 28.88
N ASN A 443 13.88 -27.02 27.66
CA ASN A 443 15.08 -27.17 26.83
C ASN A 443 16.30 -26.58 27.60
N PRO A 444 17.31 -27.39 27.98
CA PRO A 444 18.45 -26.93 28.76
C PRO A 444 19.32 -25.89 28.05
N LEU A 445 19.14 -25.69 26.73
CA LEU A 445 19.93 -24.77 25.90
C LEU A 445 19.50 -23.29 26.01
N ARG A 446 18.45 -22.96 26.77
CA ARG A 446 18.03 -21.56 27.03
C ARG A 446 18.63 -20.95 28.30
N ALA A 447 19.53 -21.67 28.97
CA ALA A 447 20.07 -21.32 30.29
C ALA A 447 20.92 -20.03 30.34
N ASP A 448 21.40 -19.52 29.19
CA ASP A 448 22.49 -18.53 29.21
C ASP A 448 22.07 -17.05 29.09
N SER A 449 20.77 -16.70 29.07
CA SER A 449 20.40 -15.29 28.86
C SER A 449 19.28 -14.68 29.70
N PHE A 450 18.42 -15.46 30.37
CA PHE A 450 17.45 -14.91 31.33
C PHE A 450 17.06 -15.91 32.42
N ARG A 451 16.83 -15.40 33.64
CA ARG A 451 16.18 -16.17 34.72
C ARG A 451 14.68 -16.22 34.45
N TYR A 452 14.22 -17.31 33.85
CA TYR A 452 12.79 -17.58 33.75
C TYR A 452 12.23 -17.80 35.16
N GLY A 453 11.10 -17.15 35.47
CA GLY A 453 10.37 -17.48 36.69
C GLY A 453 9.86 -18.93 36.64
N PRO A 454 9.52 -19.54 37.79
CA PRO A 454 9.02 -20.92 37.86
C PRO A 454 7.75 -21.18 37.03
N THR A 455 7.09 -20.12 36.54
CA THR A 455 5.87 -20.17 35.71
C THR A 455 6.12 -19.93 34.22
N GLY A 456 7.38 -19.88 33.74
CA GLY A 456 7.69 -19.58 32.33
C GLY A 456 7.45 -18.11 31.92
N ARG A 457 7.37 -17.20 32.90
CA ARG A 457 7.29 -15.75 32.69
C ARG A 457 8.68 -15.12 32.65
N LEU A 458 8.83 -14.14 31.76
CA LEU A 458 10.01 -13.31 31.59
C LEU A 458 9.62 -11.84 31.84
N THR A 459 10.40 -11.14 32.64
CA THR A 459 10.22 -9.70 32.88
C THR A 459 11.49 -8.99 32.47
N LEU A 460 11.37 -8.05 31.54
CA LEU A 460 12.46 -7.19 31.10
C LEU A 460 12.31 -5.83 31.77
N ARG A 461 13.40 -5.30 32.33
CA ARG A 461 13.46 -4.00 33.03
C ARG A 461 14.31 -3.00 32.27
N ALA A 462 13.86 -1.74 32.25
CA ALA A 462 14.61 -0.65 31.66
C ALA A 462 15.97 -0.48 32.36
N GLN A 463 17.01 -0.19 31.60
CA GLN A 463 18.42 -0.04 32.04
C GLN A 463 19.09 -1.34 32.53
N GLU A 464 18.36 -2.43 32.72
CA GLU A 464 18.89 -3.76 33.05
C GLU A 464 18.88 -4.69 31.83
N ASP A 465 17.76 -4.74 31.12
CA ASP A 465 17.56 -5.65 29.98
C ASP A 465 17.40 -4.91 28.66
N PHE A 466 16.92 -3.66 28.69
CA PHE A 466 16.77 -2.82 27.51
C PHE A 466 17.01 -1.34 27.81
N ASP A 467 17.53 -0.65 26.80
CA ASP A 467 17.63 0.80 26.77
C ASP A 467 16.55 1.42 25.86
N CYS A 468 16.05 0.66 24.89
CA CYS A 468 14.94 1.04 24.01
C CYS A 468 14.06 -0.17 23.67
N VAL A 469 12.75 0.06 23.60
CA VAL A 469 11.74 -0.89 23.13
C VAL A 469 11.19 -0.41 21.78
N VAL A 470 11.09 -1.30 20.81
CA VAL A 470 10.40 -1.06 19.54
C VAL A 470 9.18 -1.97 19.48
N CYS A 471 7.98 -1.39 19.57
CA CYS A 471 6.72 -2.12 19.53
C CYS A 471 6.23 -2.29 18.09
N GLY A 472 6.39 -3.50 17.56
CA GLY A 472 5.90 -3.94 16.25
C GLY A 472 4.87 -5.06 16.34
N LEU A 473 4.04 -5.02 17.38
CA LEU A 473 2.94 -5.96 17.53
C LEU A 473 1.78 -5.59 16.57
N PRO A 474 0.94 -6.56 16.18
CA PRO A 474 -0.35 -6.29 15.55
C PRO A 474 -1.17 -5.28 16.35
N ILE A 475 -2.02 -4.48 15.70
CA ILE A 475 -2.70 -3.36 16.37
C ILE A 475 -3.60 -3.81 17.54
N GLU A 476 -4.31 -4.93 17.41
CA GLU A 476 -5.13 -5.46 18.52
C GLU A 476 -4.28 -5.90 19.72
N GLN A 477 -3.19 -6.63 19.46
CA GLN A 477 -2.26 -7.04 20.52
C GLN A 477 -1.63 -5.81 21.17
N THR A 478 -1.19 -4.84 20.37
CA THR A 478 -0.66 -3.55 20.84
C THR A 478 -1.65 -2.87 21.79
N ARG A 479 -2.92 -2.77 21.40
CA ARG A 479 -3.99 -2.16 22.22
C ARG A 479 -4.14 -2.87 23.57
N ASN A 480 -4.05 -4.19 23.60
CA ASN A 480 -4.18 -4.97 24.83
C ASN A 480 -2.98 -4.80 25.77
N VAL A 481 -1.76 -4.78 25.23
CA VAL A 481 -0.54 -4.72 26.06
C VAL A 481 -0.14 -3.31 26.49
N THR A 482 -0.68 -2.26 25.84
CA THR A 482 -0.32 -0.85 26.08
C THR A 482 -1.36 -0.06 26.88
N GLN A 483 -2.31 -0.70 27.55
CA GLN A 483 -3.34 -0.03 28.37
C GLN A 483 -2.74 0.92 29.43
N SER A 484 -1.63 0.51 30.06
CA SER A 484 -0.90 1.37 31.00
C SER A 484 -0.35 2.63 30.33
N LEU A 485 0.11 2.54 29.08
CA LEU A 485 0.63 3.69 28.33
C LEU A 485 -0.52 4.64 27.96
N ALA A 486 -1.63 4.11 27.45
CA ALA A 486 -2.81 4.90 27.08
C ALA A 486 -3.45 5.63 28.28
N ALA A 487 -3.33 5.07 29.49
CA ALA A 487 -3.82 5.70 30.72
C ALA A 487 -3.09 7.01 31.04
N VAL A 488 -1.80 7.11 30.73
CA VAL A 488 -0.95 8.26 31.07
C VAL A 488 -0.54 9.12 29.88
N ASN A 489 -0.78 8.67 28.64
CA ASN A 489 -0.35 9.34 27.42
C ASN A 489 -1.48 9.44 26.39
N GLU A 490 -1.85 10.67 26.02
CA GLU A 490 -2.93 10.97 25.07
C GLU A 490 -2.65 10.44 23.66
N THR A 491 -1.40 10.49 23.18
CA THR A 491 -1.01 9.95 21.87
C THR A 491 -1.33 8.46 21.76
N TRP A 492 -1.08 7.68 22.81
CA TRP A 492 -1.42 6.26 22.83
C TRP A 492 -2.92 6.02 22.96
N ARG A 493 -3.62 6.82 23.77
CA ARG A 493 -5.07 6.71 23.93
C ARG A 493 -5.81 6.99 22.62
N ASP A 494 -5.49 8.11 22.00
CA ASP A 494 -6.11 8.55 20.75
C ASP A 494 -5.67 7.67 19.58
N GLY A 495 -4.38 7.32 19.51
CA GLY A 495 -3.83 6.45 18.47
C GLY A 495 -4.42 5.05 18.49
N MET A 496 -4.60 4.45 19.67
CA MET A 496 -5.26 3.15 19.79
C MET A 496 -6.76 3.25 19.50
N ALA A 497 -7.43 4.37 19.79
CA ALA A 497 -8.83 4.56 19.41
C ALA A 497 -9.01 4.75 17.90
N ALA A 498 -8.02 5.32 17.22
CA ALA A 498 -8.10 5.73 15.82
C ALA A 498 -7.91 4.61 14.78
N VAL A 499 -7.25 3.50 15.14
CA VAL A 499 -6.94 2.40 14.22
C VAL A 499 -7.69 1.13 14.63
N SER A 500 -8.38 0.50 13.68
CA SER A 500 -9.06 -0.78 13.89
C SER A 500 -8.32 -1.90 13.17
N ASP A 501 -8.64 -3.13 13.52
CA ASP A 501 -8.19 -4.31 12.81
C ASP A 501 -9.30 -4.83 11.89
N ALA A 502 -8.90 -5.49 10.81
CA ALA A 502 -9.76 -6.25 9.91
C ALA A 502 -9.37 -7.71 10.00
N ALA A 503 -10.32 -8.56 10.33
CA ALA A 503 -10.17 -9.96 9.98
C ALA A 503 -10.36 -10.09 8.46
N VAL A 504 -9.49 -10.84 7.81
CA VAL A 504 -9.51 -11.17 6.38
C VAL A 504 -9.51 -12.69 6.26
N LEU A 505 -10.57 -13.23 5.67
CA LEU A 505 -10.65 -14.61 5.25
C LEU A 505 -9.68 -14.81 4.10
N VAL A 506 -8.75 -15.74 4.27
CA VAL A 506 -7.90 -16.23 3.19
C VAL A 506 -8.37 -17.62 2.84
N ALA A 507 -8.72 -17.82 1.58
CA ALA A 507 -9.06 -19.14 1.08
C ALA A 507 -8.44 -19.39 -0.29
N GLN A 508 -8.29 -20.67 -0.59
CA GLN A 508 -7.65 -21.16 -1.80
C GLN A 508 -8.64 -22.06 -2.55
N GLY A 509 -8.67 -21.91 -3.86
CA GLY A 509 -9.48 -22.73 -4.76
C GLY A 509 -8.68 -23.08 -6.01
N ARG A 510 -9.24 -23.92 -6.88
CA ARG A 510 -8.64 -24.22 -8.18
C ARG A 510 -9.70 -24.06 -9.25
N LEU A 511 -9.35 -23.40 -10.36
CA LEU A 511 -10.17 -23.36 -11.57
C LEU A 511 -9.92 -24.64 -12.36
N PRO A 512 -10.89 -25.54 -12.46
CA PRO A 512 -10.77 -26.78 -13.23
C PRO A 512 -11.24 -26.49 -14.64
N THR A 513 -10.31 -26.31 -15.57
CA THR A 513 -10.61 -26.49 -16.99
C THR A 513 -9.35 -26.46 -17.86
N PRO A 514 -9.21 -27.41 -18.81
CA PRO A 514 -8.19 -27.36 -19.86
C PRO A 514 -8.38 -26.14 -20.78
N PRO A 515 -7.30 -25.66 -21.46
CA PRO A 515 -7.30 -24.44 -22.26
C PRO A 515 -8.39 -24.38 -23.34
N GLU A 516 -8.71 -25.52 -23.97
CA GLU A 516 -9.73 -25.67 -25.02
C GLU A 516 -11.17 -25.31 -24.62
N GLN A 517 -11.53 -25.34 -23.34
CA GLN A 517 -12.87 -24.95 -22.87
C GLN A 517 -12.96 -23.49 -22.41
N ARG A 518 -11.85 -22.74 -22.48
CA ARG A 518 -11.83 -21.32 -22.13
C ARG A 518 -12.28 -20.50 -23.33
N ILE A 519 -13.40 -19.79 -23.20
CA ILE A 519 -13.81 -18.77 -24.18
C ILE A 519 -12.76 -17.62 -24.18
N CYS A 520 -12.07 -17.42 -23.06
CA CYS A 520 -11.08 -16.37 -22.87
C CYS A 520 -9.68 -16.92 -22.52
N VAL A 521 -8.64 -16.48 -23.24
CA VAL A 521 -7.25 -16.68 -22.82
C VAL A 521 -7.00 -15.88 -21.54
N LEU A 522 -6.58 -16.57 -20.47
CA LEU A 522 -6.17 -15.95 -19.21
C LEU A 522 -4.65 -15.74 -19.23
N PRO A 523 -4.14 -14.59 -18.77
CA PRO A 523 -2.70 -14.42 -18.57
C PRO A 523 -2.19 -15.42 -17.52
N ARG A 524 -0.89 -15.76 -17.59
CA ARG A 524 -0.25 -16.72 -16.66
C ARG A 524 -0.48 -16.30 -15.21
N LYS A 525 -0.28 -15.03 -14.84
CA LYS A 525 -0.65 -14.53 -13.52
C LYS A 525 -1.72 -13.46 -13.63
N LEU A 526 -2.70 -13.51 -12.75
CA LEU A 526 -3.82 -12.59 -12.75
C LEU A 526 -4.04 -11.98 -11.37
N LEU A 527 -4.21 -10.65 -11.37
CA LEU A 527 -4.67 -9.89 -10.23
C LEU A 527 -6.09 -9.41 -10.53
N VAL A 528 -7.06 -9.80 -9.70
CA VAL A 528 -8.48 -9.50 -9.89
C VAL A 528 -9.08 -8.75 -8.70
N ALA A 529 -9.90 -7.74 -8.99
CA ALA A 529 -10.70 -6.97 -8.02
C ALA A 529 -12.08 -6.61 -8.62
N GLY A 530 -12.99 -6.00 -7.85
CA GLY A 530 -14.29 -5.48 -8.34
C GLY A 530 -15.51 -6.34 -7.99
N LEU A 531 -15.43 -7.14 -6.93
CA LEU A 531 -16.57 -7.90 -6.39
C LEU A 531 -16.79 -7.56 -4.91
N ARG A 532 -16.72 -6.27 -4.59
CA ARG A 532 -16.94 -5.66 -3.27
C ARG A 532 -16.26 -6.41 -2.15
N SER A 533 -15.02 -6.05 -1.88
CA SER A 533 -14.20 -6.64 -0.82
C SER A 533 -13.61 -8.01 -1.17
N MET A 534 -13.30 -8.28 -2.44
CA MET A 534 -12.60 -9.51 -2.82
C MET A 534 -11.44 -9.22 -3.76
N VAL A 535 -10.23 -9.65 -3.35
CA VAL A 535 -9.03 -9.63 -4.20
C VAL A 535 -8.62 -11.06 -4.47
N VAL A 536 -8.39 -11.39 -5.75
CA VAL A 536 -8.01 -12.73 -6.17
C VAL A 536 -6.68 -12.71 -6.92
N HIS A 537 -5.83 -13.65 -6.53
CA HIS A 537 -4.56 -13.94 -7.16
C HIS A 537 -4.66 -15.30 -7.86
N ALA A 538 -4.40 -15.32 -9.15
CA ALA A 538 -4.25 -16.56 -9.92
C ALA A 538 -2.80 -16.69 -10.37
N ALA A 539 -2.17 -17.85 -10.14
CA ALA A 539 -0.85 -18.15 -10.66
C ALA A 539 -0.75 -19.66 -10.93
N PRO A 540 -0.23 -20.14 -12.07
CA PRO A 540 0.07 -21.56 -12.26
C PRO A 540 1.09 -22.02 -11.23
N SER A 541 1.10 -23.32 -10.96
CA SER A 541 2.14 -23.99 -10.19
C SER A 541 3.52 -23.60 -10.73
N SER A 542 4.44 -23.26 -9.82
CA SER A 542 5.81 -22.95 -10.17
C SER A 542 6.46 -24.14 -10.88
N ASP A 543 7.02 -23.92 -12.07
CA ASP A 543 7.90 -24.84 -12.79
C ASP A 543 9.12 -25.18 -11.91
N HIS A 544 8.98 -26.19 -11.06
CA HIS A 544 10.08 -26.93 -10.46
C HIS A 544 9.92 -28.40 -10.88
N ALA A 545 9.95 -28.62 -12.18
CA ALA A 545 10.29 -29.90 -12.77
C ALA A 545 11.18 -29.61 -13.98
N GLU A 546 12.28 -30.34 -14.04
CA GLU A 546 13.32 -30.27 -15.06
C GLU A 546 12.74 -30.23 -16.49
N GLU A 547 13.50 -29.59 -17.37
CA GLU A 547 13.24 -29.28 -18.79
C GLU A 547 13.13 -30.52 -19.70
N SER A 548 12.70 -31.67 -19.18
CA SER A 548 12.82 -32.98 -19.83
C SER A 548 11.54 -33.80 -19.95
N THR A 549 10.36 -33.20 -19.74
CA THR A 549 9.08 -33.88 -20.08
C THR A 549 8.24 -33.05 -21.05
N PRO A 550 8.21 -33.40 -22.35
CA PRO A 550 7.14 -32.94 -23.22
C PRO A 550 5.86 -33.65 -22.77
N HIS A 551 4.75 -32.91 -22.67
CA HIS A 551 3.44 -33.35 -22.16
C HIS A 551 3.24 -33.22 -20.63
N ARG A 552 2.92 -32.00 -20.18
CA ARG A 552 2.02 -31.78 -19.04
C ARG A 552 0.90 -30.84 -19.47
N ASP A 553 -0.07 -31.43 -20.14
CA ASP A 553 -1.44 -30.92 -20.13
C ASP A 553 -2.03 -31.09 -18.70
N GLU A 554 -3.00 -30.25 -18.32
CA GLU A 554 -3.99 -30.52 -17.26
C GLU A 554 -3.72 -30.17 -15.76
N GLU A 555 -2.85 -29.23 -15.37
CA GLU A 555 -2.90 -28.72 -13.98
C GLU A 555 -3.91 -27.55 -13.80
N PRO A 556 -4.93 -27.68 -12.93
CA PRO A 556 -5.93 -26.62 -12.70
C PRO A 556 -5.29 -25.40 -12.02
N MET A 557 -5.65 -24.20 -12.50
CA MET A 557 -5.04 -22.94 -12.05
C MET A 557 -5.42 -22.66 -10.59
N PRO A 558 -4.45 -22.58 -9.65
CA PRO A 558 -4.77 -22.26 -8.27
C PRO A 558 -5.11 -20.77 -8.16
N LEU A 559 -6.15 -20.52 -7.37
CA LEU A 559 -6.64 -19.22 -6.98
C LEU A 559 -6.45 -19.06 -5.48
N GLN A 560 -5.89 -17.93 -5.05
CA GLN A 560 -5.97 -17.49 -3.67
C GLN A 560 -6.81 -16.22 -3.65
N PHE A 561 -7.75 -16.15 -2.72
CA PHE A 561 -8.55 -14.95 -2.53
C PHE A 561 -8.56 -14.50 -1.09
N THR A 562 -8.80 -13.21 -0.94
CA THR A 562 -8.87 -12.52 0.34
C THR A 562 -10.16 -11.72 0.41
N ALA A 563 -10.91 -11.87 1.50
CA ALA A 563 -12.15 -11.13 1.74
C ALA A 563 -12.25 -10.74 3.22
N PRO A 564 -12.57 -9.49 3.56
CA PRO A 564 -12.71 -9.09 4.96
C PRO A 564 -13.92 -9.75 5.61
N VAL A 565 -13.83 -9.95 6.92
CA VAL A 565 -14.81 -10.61 7.77
C VAL A 565 -15.25 -9.63 8.87
N PRO A 566 -16.54 -9.61 9.27
CA PRO A 566 -17.02 -8.78 10.37
C PRO A 566 -16.21 -8.87 11.66
N ALA A 567 -15.93 -7.73 12.28
CA ALA A 567 -15.27 -7.71 13.58
C ALA A 567 -16.07 -8.50 14.62
N GLY A 568 -15.38 -9.34 15.40
CA GLY A 568 -15.99 -10.21 16.41
C GLY A 568 -16.41 -11.59 15.91
N THR A 569 -16.21 -11.94 14.63
CA THR A 569 -16.48 -13.30 14.11
C THR A 569 -15.48 -14.35 14.58
N ALA A 570 -14.31 -13.95 15.06
CA ALA A 570 -13.41 -14.80 15.84
C ALA A 570 -12.58 -13.92 16.77
N ARG A 571 -12.73 -14.09 18.09
CA ARG A 571 -11.76 -13.60 19.06
C ARG A 571 -10.91 -14.79 19.49
N THR A 572 -9.64 -14.80 19.11
CA THR A 572 -8.66 -15.65 19.79
C THR A 572 -8.37 -15.03 21.15
N ARG A 573 -9.18 -15.38 22.16
CA ARG A 573 -8.80 -15.11 23.54
C ARG A 573 -7.74 -16.14 23.93
N HIS A 574 -6.51 -15.68 24.12
CA HIS A 574 -5.53 -16.47 24.85
C HIS A 574 -5.98 -16.52 26.31
N ASP A 575 -6.50 -17.66 26.74
CA ASP A 575 -6.65 -17.91 28.17
C ASP A 575 -5.25 -17.95 28.80
N ALA A 576 -5.13 -17.45 30.03
CA ALA A 576 -3.89 -17.57 30.80
C ALA A 576 -3.73 -18.99 31.41
N SER A 577 -4.62 -19.93 31.06
CA SER A 577 -4.78 -21.26 31.68
C SER A 577 -4.33 -22.42 30.81
N GLY A 578 -3.75 -22.18 29.63
CA GLY A 578 -3.20 -23.23 28.77
C GLY A 578 -4.25 -24.07 28.05
N GLY A 579 -5.49 -23.59 27.92
CA GLY A 579 -6.51 -24.20 27.07
C GLY A 579 -6.23 -23.96 25.58
N GLN A 580 -6.76 -24.83 24.71
CA GLN A 580 -6.86 -24.48 23.28
C GLN A 580 -7.62 -23.15 23.14
N PRO A 581 -7.22 -22.28 22.19
CA PRO A 581 -7.92 -21.01 21.96
C PRO A 581 -9.40 -21.32 21.72
N LYS A 582 -10.27 -20.92 22.65
CA LYS A 582 -11.71 -20.96 22.43
C LYS A 582 -12.06 -19.78 21.53
N GLU A 583 -12.51 -20.07 20.32
CA GLU A 583 -13.14 -19.09 19.44
C GLU A 583 -14.48 -18.68 20.07
N GLU A 584 -14.49 -17.63 20.88
CA GLU A 584 -15.75 -16.95 21.26
C GLU A 584 -16.04 -15.90 20.19
N GLY A 585 -16.65 -16.35 19.09
CA GLY A 585 -17.19 -15.51 18.02
C GLY A 585 -18.66 -15.86 17.78
N ASP A 586 -19.39 -14.97 17.12
CA ASP A 586 -20.71 -15.31 16.57
C ASP A 586 -20.49 -16.29 15.40
N GLU A 587 -20.54 -17.59 15.69
CA GLU A 587 -20.38 -18.68 14.71
C GLU A 587 -21.33 -18.51 13.51
N SER A 588 -22.52 -17.95 13.72
CA SER A 588 -23.49 -17.69 12.67
C SER A 588 -23.00 -16.58 11.73
N ALA A 589 -22.46 -15.49 12.28
CA ALA A 589 -21.88 -14.41 11.49
C ALA A 589 -20.63 -14.86 10.71
N TYR A 590 -19.80 -15.73 11.30
CA TYR A 590 -18.65 -16.31 10.63
C TYR A 590 -19.05 -17.23 9.46
N ALA A 591 -20.00 -18.15 9.69
CA ALA A 591 -20.54 -19.03 8.66
C ALA A 591 -21.19 -18.23 7.52
N ALA A 592 -21.93 -17.16 7.84
CA ALA A 592 -22.53 -16.27 6.84
C ALA A 592 -21.47 -15.54 6.00
N ALA A 593 -20.34 -15.14 6.60
CA ALA A 593 -19.24 -14.50 5.88
C ALA A 593 -18.52 -15.48 4.93
N ILE A 594 -18.29 -16.72 5.37
CA ILE A 594 -17.75 -17.79 4.50
C ILE A 594 -18.67 -18.02 3.31
N GLU A 595 -19.97 -18.19 3.56
CA GLU A 595 -20.94 -18.48 2.50
C GLU A 595 -21.09 -17.30 1.51
N ARG A 596 -21.04 -16.06 2.00
CA ARG A 596 -21.01 -14.86 1.14
C ARG A 596 -19.76 -14.87 0.25
N THR A 597 -18.61 -15.22 0.82
CA THR A 597 -17.34 -15.26 0.10
C THR A 597 -17.34 -16.37 -0.96
N ARG A 598 -17.90 -17.54 -0.63
CA ARG A 598 -18.09 -18.66 -1.57
C ARG A 598 -18.92 -18.25 -2.80
N ARG A 599 -20.07 -17.59 -2.60
CA ARG A 599 -20.91 -17.11 -3.71
C ARG A 599 -20.20 -16.11 -4.63
N ARG A 600 -19.38 -15.22 -4.07
CA ARG A 600 -18.57 -14.28 -4.86
C ARG A 600 -17.49 -14.99 -5.65
N PHE A 601 -16.86 -16.00 -5.06
CA PHE A 601 -15.88 -16.83 -5.74
C PHE A 601 -16.51 -17.55 -6.93
N ASP A 602 -17.69 -18.15 -6.79
CA ASP A 602 -18.38 -18.82 -7.89
C ASP A 602 -18.71 -17.84 -9.03
N THR A 603 -19.19 -16.64 -8.67
CA THR A 603 -19.44 -15.53 -9.62
C THR A 603 -18.16 -15.15 -10.36
N LEU A 604 -17.06 -14.96 -9.61
CA LEU A 604 -15.77 -14.62 -10.18
C LEU A 604 -15.26 -15.70 -11.13
N ALA A 605 -15.28 -16.96 -10.70
CA ALA A 605 -14.81 -18.09 -11.49
C ALA A 605 -15.54 -18.15 -12.83
N ALA A 606 -16.86 -18.00 -12.82
CA ALA A 606 -17.67 -17.92 -14.03
C ALA A 606 -17.27 -16.74 -14.93
N VAL A 607 -17.12 -15.53 -14.38
CA VAL A 607 -16.71 -14.35 -15.16
C VAL A 607 -15.28 -14.48 -15.71
N LEU A 608 -14.37 -15.14 -14.98
CA LEU A 608 -13.00 -15.38 -15.45
C LEU A 608 -12.95 -16.37 -16.61
N LEU A 609 -13.77 -17.42 -16.57
CA LEU A 609 -13.85 -18.45 -17.63
C LEU A 609 -14.58 -17.95 -18.88
N HIS A 610 -15.68 -17.20 -18.70
CA HIS A 610 -16.60 -16.84 -19.78
C HIS A 610 -16.49 -15.36 -20.22
N GLY A 611 -15.84 -14.50 -19.44
CA GLY A 611 -15.71 -13.06 -19.71
C GLY A 611 -16.96 -12.24 -19.36
N PHE A 612 -18.11 -12.88 -19.20
CA PHE A 612 -19.40 -12.29 -18.84
C PHE A 612 -20.29 -13.29 -18.09
N LEU A 613 -21.08 -12.81 -17.12
CA LEU A 613 -22.10 -13.58 -16.41
C LEU A 613 -23.39 -12.75 -16.24
N PRO A 614 -24.56 -13.19 -16.75
CA PRO A 614 -25.84 -12.48 -16.58
C PRO A 614 -26.33 -12.38 -15.13
N HIS A 615 -27.12 -11.35 -14.79
CA HIS A 615 -27.83 -11.31 -13.50
C HIS A 615 -28.93 -12.37 -13.45
N GLY A 616 -29.09 -13.06 -12.30
CA GLY A 616 -30.13 -14.08 -12.07
C GLY A 616 -29.69 -15.52 -12.37
N GLU A 617 -28.56 -15.71 -13.05
CA GLU A 617 -27.86 -17.01 -13.08
C GLU A 617 -27.07 -17.16 -11.79
N HIS A 618 -27.72 -17.69 -10.76
CA HIS A 618 -26.99 -18.16 -9.59
C HIS A 618 -26.30 -19.49 -9.94
N SER A 619 -24.98 -19.56 -9.73
CA SER A 619 -24.27 -20.83 -9.56
C SER A 619 -24.78 -21.52 -8.29
N THR A 620 -25.99 -22.06 -8.34
CA THR A 620 -26.61 -22.78 -7.21
C THR A 620 -27.08 -24.18 -7.58
N SER A 621 -26.86 -24.64 -8.82
CA SER A 621 -27.11 -26.02 -9.23
C SER A 621 -26.36 -26.30 -10.54
N PRO A 622 -25.88 -27.53 -10.80
CA PRO A 622 -25.26 -27.90 -12.08
C PRO A 622 -26.31 -27.87 -13.19
N VAL A 623 -26.65 -26.67 -13.69
CA VAL A 623 -27.70 -26.50 -14.70
C VAL A 623 -27.05 -26.44 -16.08
N SER A 624 -26.97 -27.62 -16.68
CA SER A 624 -27.43 -27.87 -18.05
C SER A 624 -27.50 -26.68 -19.02
N ARG A 625 -26.37 -26.41 -19.72
CA ARG A 625 -26.20 -26.40 -21.20
C ARG A 625 -24.83 -25.83 -21.62
N PRO A 626 -24.35 -26.11 -22.85
CA PRO A 626 -24.00 -27.39 -23.46
C PRO A 626 -22.47 -27.63 -23.37
N GLU A 627 -22.07 -28.82 -22.92
CA GLU A 627 -20.69 -29.37 -23.06
C GLU A 627 -19.49 -28.60 -22.45
N ALA A 628 -19.67 -27.83 -21.37
CA ALA A 628 -18.55 -27.37 -20.53
C ALA A 628 -18.61 -28.06 -19.15
N GLN A 629 -17.99 -29.22 -19.04
CA GLN A 629 -17.78 -29.93 -17.76
C GLN A 629 -16.62 -29.28 -16.98
N GLY A 630 -16.86 -28.13 -16.36
CA GLY A 630 -15.91 -27.48 -15.46
C GLY A 630 -16.50 -27.30 -14.06
N VAL A 631 -16.61 -28.36 -13.26
CA VAL A 631 -17.05 -28.27 -11.86
C VAL A 631 -15.94 -27.65 -11.03
N VAL A 632 -16.10 -26.41 -10.55
CA VAL A 632 -15.11 -25.77 -9.66
C VAL A 632 -14.94 -26.59 -8.38
N HIS A 633 -13.83 -27.31 -8.28
CA HIS A 633 -13.50 -28.14 -7.13
C HIS A 633 -12.82 -27.30 -6.05
N TRP A 634 -13.51 -27.11 -4.92
CA TRP A 634 -12.87 -26.77 -3.66
C TRP A 634 -12.02 -27.96 -3.24
N GLN A 635 -10.69 -27.88 -3.40
CA GLN A 635 -9.83 -28.90 -2.81
C GLN A 635 -9.70 -28.63 -1.31
N ASP A 636 -10.12 -29.62 -0.55
CA ASP A 636 -10.27 -29.68 0.92
C ASP A 636 -11.37 -28.82 1.54
N ALA A 637 -12.62 -29.31 1.42
CA ALA A 637 -13.67 -29.06 2.41
C ALA A 637 -13.30 -29.53 3.84
N SER A 638 -12.14 -30.18 4.02
CA SER A 638 -11.59 -30.61 5.30
C SER A 638 -10.66 -29.55 5.96
N ALA A 639 -10.13 -28.60 5.19
CA ALA A 639 -9.30 -27.51 5.71
C ALA A 639 -10.18 -26.23 5.82
N PRO A 640 -10.55 -25.79 7.04
CA PRO A 640 -11.39 -24.62 7.19
C PRO A 640 -10.69 -23.37 6.62
N PRO A 641 -11.44 -22.47 5.96
CA PRO A 641 -10.90 -21.19 5.55
C PRO A 641 -10.37 -20.45 6.78
N ARG A 642 -9.22 -19.78 6.65
CA ARG A 642 -8.49 -19.22 7.79
C ARG A 642 -8.73 -17.73 7.91
N LEU A 643 -8.87 -17.26 9.14
CA LEU A 643 -8.83 -15.85 9.48
C LEU A 643 -7.36 -15.40 9.56
N ALA A 644 -6.99 -14.42 8.73
CA ALA A 644 -5.79 -13.62 8.89
C ALA A 644 -6.20 -12.24 9.42
N HIS A 645 -5.34 -11.59 10.19
CA HIS A 645 -5.59 -10.23 10.67
C HIS A 645 -4.77 -9.24 9.84
N GLN A 646 -5.44 -8.24 9.26
CA GLN A 646 -4.83 -7.11 8.57
C GLN A 646 -5.36 -5.82 9.17
N GLY A 647 -4.51 -4.84 9.42
CA GLY A 647 -4.97 -3.55 9.94
C GLY A 647 -6.02 -2.94 9.00
N GLN A 648 -7.14 -2.48 9.56
CA GLN A 648 -8.11 -1.68 8.81
C GLN A 648 -7.92 -0.20 9.10
N MET A 649 -8.35 0.61 8.15
CA MET A 649 -8.37 2.06 8.32
C MET A 649 -9.82 2.46 8.61
N PRO A 650 -10.22 2.79 9.85
CA PRO A 650 -11.32 3.72 10.03
C PRO A 650 -10.89 5.07 9.43
N ARG A 651 -11.87 5.96 9.21
CA ARG A 651 -11.83 7.36 8.73
C ARG A 651 -10.69 8.28 9.24
N THR A 652 -9.76 7.80 10.04
CA THR A 652 -8.76 8.61 10.69
C THR A 652 -7.62 8.94 9.73
N SER A 653 -7.56 10.23 9.37
CA SER A 653 -6.37 10.91 8.90
C SER A 653 -5.12 10.43 9.64
N GLY A 654 -3.97 10.38 8.96
CA GLY A 654 -2.68 10.07 9.57
C GLY A 654 -2.35 10.92 10.80
N ALA A 655 -3.02 12.06 10.99
CA ALA A 655 -2.93 12.90 12.19
C ALA A 655 -3.28 12.21 13.51
N ALA A 656 -4.12 11.16 13.50
CA ALA A 656 -4.46 10.42 14.73
C ALA A 656 -3.54 9.20 14.95
N ARG A 657 -2.70 8.83 13.98
CA ARG A 657 -1.80 7.68 14.09
C ARG A 657 -0.58 8.04 14.93
N ILE A 658 -0.07 7.05 15.66
CA ILE A 658 1.18 7.21 16.39
C ILE A 658 2.33 7.33 15.39
N VAL A 659 3.10 8.42 15.50
CA VAL A 659 4.31 8.61 14.72
C VAL A 659 5.40 7.68 15.28
N PRO A 660 6.09 6.89 14.44
CA PRO A 660 7.04 5.85 14.90
C PRO A 660 8.06 6.29 15.95
N ASP A 661 8.60 7.50 15.82
CA ASP A 661 9.65 8.08 16.67
C ASP A 661 9.14 9.19 17.61
N ALA A 662 7.83 9.42 17.68
CA ALA A 662 7.23 10.39 18.58
C ALA A 662 6.04 9.78 19.35
N THR A 663 6.32 8.66 20.03
CA THR A 663 5.34 7.93 20.86
C THR A 663 4.99 8.64 22.17
N GLY A 664 5.74 9.69 22.53
CA GLY A 664 5.64 10.38 23.83
C GLY A 664 6.44 9.73 24.95
N PHE A 665 7.17 8.65 24.68
CA PHE A 665 8.05 7.96 25.63
C PHE A 665 9.49 7.97 25.14
N ARG A 666 10.44 8.25 26.05
CA ARG A 666 11.87 8.41 25.73
C ARG A 666 12.62 7.13 25.35
N ASN A 667 12.00 5.97 25.50
CA ASN A 667 12.63 4.67 25.25
C ASN A 667 11.65 3.69 24.60
N LEU A 668 10.62 4.21 23.91
CA LEU A 668 9.66 3.42 23.18
C LEU A 668 9.43 4.02 21.80
N MET A 669 9.57 3.18 20.78
CA MET A 669 9.20 3.48 19.40
C MET A 669 8.09 2.53 18.95
N ALA A 670 7.33 2.94 17.95
CA ALA A 670 6.27 2.12 17.35
C ALA A 670 6.61 1.79 15.90
N VAL A 671 6.36 0.56 15.45
CA VAL A 671 6.63 0.15 14.08
C VAL A 671 5.50 -0.70 13.52
N GLY A 672 5.07 -0.39 12.30
CA GLY A 672 3.97 -1.12 11.65
C GLY A 672 3.23 -0.24 10.66
N ASP A 673 2.43 -0.86 9.81
CA ASP A 673 1.56 -0.18 8.85
C ASP A 673 0.49 0.71 9.52
N TRP A 674 0.12 0.39 10.76
CA TRP A 674 -0.79 1.16 11.61
C TRP A 674 -0.21 2.50 12.11
N THR A 675 1.09 2.72 12.00
CA THR A 675 1.76 3.98 12.40
C THR A 675 1.59 5.10 11.36
N ALA A 676 1.91 6.35 11.73
CA ALA A 676 1.95 7.48 10.81
C ALA A 676 3.24 7.45 9.96
N ASN A 677 3.20 6.77 8.82
CA ASN A 677 4.36 6.49 7.94
C ASN A 677 4.32 7.24 6.59
N GLY A 678 3.34 8.12 6.39
CA GLY A 678 3.20 8.95 5.19
C GLY A 678 2.28 8.34 4.14
N LEU A 679 2.45 7.05 3.82
CA LEU A 679 1.51 6.34 2.95
C LEU A 679 0.19 6.07 3.69
N ASN A 680 0.27 5.66 4.96
CA ASN A 680 -0.86 5.44 5.84
C ASN A 680 -1.93 4.58 5.17
N VAL A 681 -1.55 3.38 4.71
CA VAL A 681 -2.48 2.32 4.29
C VAL A 681 -1.94 0.98 4.79
N ALA A 682 -2.80 -0.01 4.99
CA ALA A 682 -2.37 -1.34 5.45
C ALA A 682 -1.68 -2.10 4.31
N CYS A 683 -0.35 -1.99 4.23
CA CYS A 683 0.45 -2.72 3.26
C CYS A 683 1.92 -2.85 3.70
N VAL A 684 2.65 -3.75 3.04
CA VAL A 684 4.08 -3.99 3.31
C VAL A 684 4.94 -2.73 3.12
N GLU A 685 4.60 -1.85 2.20
CA GLU A 685 5.31 -0.58 1.97
C GLU A 685 5.21 0.35 3.19
N SER A 686 4.01 0.50 3.76
CA SER A 686 3.79 1.29 4.98
C SER A 686 4.58 0.72 6.17
N ALA A 687 4.61 -0.61 6.32
CA ALA A 687 5.38 -1.27 7.37
C ALA A 687 6.89 -1.04 7.20
N VAL A 688 7.43 -1.18 5.99
CA VAL A 688 8.84 -0.91 5.69
C VAL A 688 9.20 0.55 5.93
N MET A 689 8.36 1.50 5.46
CA MET A 689 8.55 2.93 5.69
C MET A 689 8.59 3.26 7.19
N SER A 690 7.67 2.68 7.98
CA SER A 690 7.65 2.80 9.44
C SER A 690 8.96 2.27 10.06
N GLY A 691 9.45 1.11 9.61
CA GLY A 691 10.72 0.56 10.06
C GLY A 691 11.93 1.43 9.73
N MET A 692 11.96 2.03 8.55
CA MET A 692 12.99 3.00 8.15
C MET A 692 12.96 4.26 9.03
N MET A 693 11.77 4.73 9.44
CA MET A 693 11.65 5.85 10.37
C MET A 693 12.22 5.53 11.75
N VAL A 694 11.95 4.32 12.27
CA VAL A 694 12.55 3.83 13.53
C VAL A 694 14.07 3.72 13.41
N ALA A 695 14.59 3.15 12.33
CA ALA A 695 16.04 3.09 12.10
C ALA A 695 16.65 4.49 12.05
N ARG A 696 16.04 5.43 11.32
CA ARG A 696 16.50 6.83 11.27
C ARG A 696 16.48 7.48 12.65
N ALA A 697 15.47 7.19 13.47
CA ALA A 697 15.42 7.69 14.83
C ALA A 697 16.53 7.12 15.70
N LEU A 698 16.90 5.84 15.54
CA LEU A 698 17.94 5.19 16.34
C LEU A 698 19.37 5.54 15.88
N CYS A 699 19.64 5.51 14.57
CA CYS A 699 21.00 5.64 14.04
C CYS A 699 21.22 6.84 13.12
N GLY A 700 20.18 7.61 12.81
CA GLY A 700 20.24 8.73 11.88
C GLY A 700 20.06 8.36 10.41
N ALA A 701 19.98 7.08 10.07
CA ALA A 701 19.86 6.60 8.69
C ALA A 701 18.65 5.66 8.49
N PRO A 702 18.00 5.68 7.31
CA PRO A 702 18.30 6.52 6.15
C PRO A 702 17.88 7.98 6.38
N ASP A 703 18.61 8.95 5.80
CA ASP A 703 18.29 10.39 5.96
C ASP A 703 16.91 10.74 5.39
N THR A 704 16.60 10.21 4.20
CA THR A 704 15.37 10.46 3.46
C THR A 704 14.65 9.17 3.16
N ILE A 705 13.34 9.15 3.39
CA ILE A 705 12.47 8.01 3.08
C ILE A 705 11.54 8.41 1.92
N PRO A 706 11.72 7.83 0.73
CA PRO A 706 10.81 7.96 -0.39
C PRO A 706 9.31 7.92 -0.05
N GLY A 707 8.61 9.03 -0.30
CA GLY A 707 7.16 9.12 -0.12
C GLY A 707 6.69 9.27 1.34
N GLU A 708 7.60 9.54 2.28
CA GLU A 708 7.24 9.90 3.66
C GLU A 708 6.45 11.23 3.72
N PHE A 709 6.78 12.17 2.83
CA PHE A 709 6.13 13.47 2.71
C PHE A 709 5.70 13.72 1.26
N ASP A 710 4.50 14.29 1.10
CA ASP A 710 3.95 14.65 -0.22
C ASP A 710 4.58 15.92 -0.79
N VAL A 711 4.86 16.90 0.08
CA VAL A 711 5.46 18.18 -0.31
C VAL A 711 6.83 18.30 0.34
N HIS A 712 7.83 18.72 -0.43
CA HIS A 712 9.15 19.02 0.12
C HIS A 712 8.98 20.05 1.25
N ARG A 713 9.35 19.67 2.48
CA ARG A 713 9.43 20.57 3.64
C ARG A 713 10.45 21.65 3.35
N GLY A 714 10.01 22.70 2.66
CA GLY A 714 10.92 23.64 2.03
C GLY A 714 10.43 25.08 1.94
N VAL A 715 9.15 25.41 2.13
CA VAL A 715 8.75 26.81 2.37
C VAL A 715 7.42 26.89 3.15
N PRO A 716 7.41 27.39 4.40
CA PRO A 716 6.16 27.79 5.03
C PRO A 716 5.53 28.94 4.23
N TYR A 717 4.30 28.76 3.76
CA TYR A 717 3.49 29.75 3.02
C TYR A 717 3.54 31.18 3.62
N ARG A 718 3.65 31.30 4.94
CA ARG A 718 3.80 32.60 5.64
C ARG A 718 5.06 33.38 5.26
N ILE A 719 6.19 32.71 5.04
CA ILE A 719 7.46 33.36 4.67
C ILE A 719 7.40 33.85 3.22
N THR A 720 6.76 33.10 2.33
CA THR A 720 6.54 33.49 0.92
C THR A 720 5.61 34.68 0.81
N LEU A 721 4.56 34.77 1.65
CA LEU A 721 3.61 35.89 1.63
C LEU A 721 4.24 37.19 2.17
N GLN A 722 5.06 37.12 3.21
CA GLN A 722 5.81 38.28 3.71
C GLN A 722 6.88 38.75 2.71
N ARG A 723 7.62 37.81 2.09
CA ARG A 723 8.60 38.14 1.04
C ARG A 723 7.92 38.70 -0.22
N ARG A 724 6.77 38.17 -0.63
CA ARG A 724 5.95 38.71 -1.74
C ARG A 724 5.38 40.10 -1.42
N LYS A 725 4.86 40.34 -0.20
CA LYS A 725 4.44 41.69 0.22
C LYS A 725 5.60 42.68 0.20
N ALA A 726 6.78 42.28 0.66
CA ALA A 726 7.98 43.12 0.62
C ALA A 726 8.48 43.38 -0.82
N ALA A 727 8.38 42.41 -1.72
CA ALA A 727 8.74 42.56 -3.13
C ALA A 727 7.74 43.45 -3.90
N LEU A 728 6.43 43.26 -3.68
CA LEU A 728 5.38 44.12 -4.23
C LEU A 728 5.49 45.57 -3.72
N ALA A 729 5.83 45.77 -2.44
CA ALA A 729 6.09 47.10 -1.90
C ALA A 729 7.29 47.78 -2.57
N ARG A 730 8.37 47.03 -2.84
CA ARG A 730 9.54 47.55 -3.58
C ARG A 730 9.22 47.86 -5.04
N LEU A 731 8.42 47.04 -5.70
CA LEU A 731 7.99 47.28 -7.08
C LEU A 731 7.08 48.51 -7.18
N HIS A 732 6.10 48.65 -6.26
CA HIS A 732 5.26 49.85 -6.18
C HIS A 732 6.09 51.12 -5.91
N SER A 733 7.10 51.03 -5.04
CA SER A 733 8.01 52.15 -4.78
C SER A 733 8.78 52.57 -6.04
N ARG A 734 9.33 51.60 -6.79
CA ARG A 734 10.05 51.84 -8.05
C ARG A 734 9.15 52.44 -9.14
N ILE A 735 7.92 51.95 -9.28
CA ILE A 735 6.95 52.49 -10.23
C ILE A 735 6.57 53.93 -9.87
N ARG A 736 6.29 54.23 -8.59
CA ARG A 736 6.04 55.62 -8.17
C ARG A 736 7.24 56.53 -8.39
N GLN A 737 8.46 56.03 -8.18
CA GLN A 737 9.67 56.80 -8.42
C GLN A 737 9.88 57.08 -9.90
N ALA A 738 9.63 56.10 -10.78
CA ALA A 738 9.68 56.27 -12.23
C ALA A 738 8.62 57.27 -12.73
N ILE A 739 7.38 57.18 -12.23
CA ILE A 739 6.31 58.13 -12.55
C ILE A 739 6.69 59.55 -12.10
N ARG A 740 7.23 59.72 -10.88
CA ARG A 740 7.70 61.04 -10.39
C ARG A 740 8.89 61.59 -11.17
N MET A 741 9.73 60.74 -11.76
CA MET A 741 10.83 61.18 -12.64
C MET A 741 10.30 61.59 -14.02
N MET A 742 9.29 60.90 -14.54
CA MET A 742 8.62 61.30 -15.79
C MET A 742 7.90 62.65 -15.64
N PHE A 743 7.15 62.87 -14.56
CA PHE A 743 6.50 64.16 -14.32
C PHE A 743 7.50 65.31 -14.11
N ARG A 744 8.63 65.06 -13.44
CA ARG A 744 9.69 66.09 -13.30
C ARG A 744 10.43 66.41 -14.59
N ARG A 745 10.47 65.49 -15.56
CA ARG A 745 10.99 65.79 -16.91
C ARG A 745 10.00 66.62 -17.72
N ALA A 746 8.70 66.34 -17.59
CA ALA A 746 7.64 67.08 -18.28
C ALA A 746 7.37 68.49 -17.71
N GLU A 747 7.95 68.86 -16.56
CA GLU A 747 7.95 70.22 -16.01
C GLU A 747 9.24 71.02 -16.36
N HIS A 748 10.21 70.37 -17.01
CA HIS A 748 11.49 70.97 -17.42
C HIS A 748 11.64 71.13 -18.93
N ASP A 749 10.88 70.33 -19.70
CA ASP A 749 10.56 70.58 -21.12
C ASP A 749 9.30 71.48 -21.20
#